data_AF-A0A1Y2T0G4-F1
#
_entry.id   AF-A0A1Y2T0G4-F1
#
_cell.length_a   1.000
_cell.length_b   1.000
_cell.length_c   1.000
_cell.angle_alpha   90.00
_cell.angle_beta   90.00
_cell.angle_gamma   90.00
#
_symmetry.space_group_name_H-M   'P 1'
#
loop_
_entity.id
_entity.type
_entity.pdbx_description
1 polymer ?
#
loop_
_entity_poly.entity_id
_entity_poly.type
_entity_poly.pdbx_seq_one_letter_code
_entity_poly.pdbx_strand_id
1 'polypeptide(L)'
;MTRTRKSLLSVILSCALLLAGFVGVNALMPVSPAHAAYTEVMTNGDTPNRQTVTSIPADNSNSFEHTMYFTAQGSDGQTYTSNYASSSPSVPDSVLNLDQMTKGADGYYHFNAVIEMTAQKDVANLLYDIVTPSANQGADNPHVQFMGEPTFSGANAAAVQAATEYSNTSNPGSYAKAAQYKAQYGPTMPNVYYMYVHGPLTAGQKLTITIPLALTNADDLDLTNTSNPVMLSEDLGGYGVLPWGLYLRSGLSAAGLRFAKTDSTAYSPYWPGYDALKNNTLGFVYTVNNQISTNTSLDYTYTDVPQIPNSVVGLDASDLSYKNADESGYTSVADMIAQNKPAYSRNGMYRLNLAKVKKAYDGTGWSTNGMYTEFYTYTSGRMGLVIRGSEDSEVAQSGQPFINVELWHYLSTAQNICLTVGQTFNAAQGINWVRPYNQAEVRDPLNNDVQKNLIDVTYTDAQGNEVSAPDTSKPGKYTITYRYYNANNDGTRSTVSTTSKTRLYITSDKAASCPPEETATVSYDANSGTGSVASQSVTYTDDKPGEATLANGSELSREGYLLSSWNTAADGSGTTHALGSKLTGINADVKLYAQWTKSQARIEIDNSKLLNLDPCTYSEDAVVRAVSGVYSDDGSELSWSKSDLKIDTSKVDFTKDGTYPLTITYTKGTKAYPNGLTVTVDYTISGVAGCVVPQPNQPGEKPAAKKVSTSSTGTSLAKTGSDIAGFATVAAVLIVLGGSMVLMRRSDAE
;
A
#
# COMPACT_ATOMS: atom_id res chain seq x y z
N MET A 1 9.47 65.98 -33.47
CA MET A 1 9.20 64.68 -34.11
C MET A 1 10.51 64.15 -34.67
N THR A 2 10.99 62.92 -34.55
CA THR A 2 10.81 61.76 -33.64
C THR A 2 11.77 60.70 -34.21
N ARG A 3 12.38 59.84 -33.37
CA ARG A 3 13.04 58.58 -33.75
C ARG A 3 14.32 58.66 -34.59
N THR A 4 15.47 58.52 -33.92
CA THR A 4 16.34 57.32 -34.02
C THR A 4 17.64 57.56 -33.25
N ARG A 5 17.78 56.98 -32.05
CA ARG A 5 19.03 56.66 -31.33
C ARG A 5 18.71 56.15 -29.92
N LYS A 6 18.02 55.01 -29.84
CA LYS A 6 17.91 54.15 -28.64
C LYS A 6 17.62 52.72 -29.11
N SER A 7 18.64 52.01 -29.60
CA SER A 7 18.55 50.54 -29.74
C SER A 7 19.89 49.80 -29.82
N LEU A 8 21.05 50.47 -29.96
CA LEU A 8 22.33 49.77 -30.04
C LEU A 8 23.10 49.66 -28.70
N LEU A 9 22.74 50.42 -27.67
CA LEU A 9 23.38 50.32 -26.35
C LEU A 9 22.71 49.29 -25.40
N SER A 10 21.54 48.77 -25.77
CA SER A 10 20.78 47.81 -24.95
C SER A 10 21.10 46.35 -25.28
N VAL A 11 21.74 46.07 -26.42
CA VAL A 11 22.04 44.71 -26.88
C VAL A 11 23.44 44.25 -26.44
N ILE A 12 24.40 45.18 -26.27
CA ILE A 12 25.76 44.84 -25.83
C ILE A 12 25.85 44.71 -24.30
N LEU A 13 24.96 45.37 -23.54
CA LEU A 13 24.86 45.20 -22.09
C LEU A 13 24.08 43.93 -21.69
N SER A 14 23.32 43.35 -22.62
CA SER A 14 22.52 42.14 -22.37
C SER A 14 23.30 40.84 -22.61
N CYS A 15 24.36 40.84 -23.41
CA CYS A 15 25.22 39.65 -23.61
C CYS A 15 26.41 39.54 -22.65
N ALA A 16 26.78 40.62 -21.94
CA ALA A 16 27.87 40.60 -20.96
C ALA A 16 27.40 40.29 -19.52
N LEU A 17 26.11 40.47 -19.20
CA LEU A 17 25.53 40.02 -17.92
C LEU A 17 25.12 38.54 -17.92
N LEU A 18 25.10 37.87 -19.08
CA LEU A 18 24.70 36.47 -19.22
C LEU A 18 25.86 35.45 -19.11
N LEU A 19 27.11 35.91 -18.92
CA LEU A 19 28.29 35.03 -18.84
C LEU A 19 29.20 35.21 -17.60
N ALA A 20 28.80 36.02 -16.61
CA ALA A 20 29.61 36.27 -15.40
C ALA A 20 28.92 35.93 -14.07
N GLY A 21 27.87 35.10 -14.08
CA GLY A 21 27.15 34.67 -12.87
C GLY A 21 26.96 33.16 -12.72
N PHE A 22 27.61 32.35 -13.57
CA PHE A 22 27.52 30.88 -13.56
C PHE A 22 28.63 30.20 -12.73
N VAL A 23 29.07 30.87 -11.67
CA VAL A 23 29.93 30.28 -10.63
C VAL A 23 29.39 30.70 -9.27
N GLY A 24 28.73 29.76 -8.59
CA GLY A 24 28.52 29.84 -7.14
C GLY A 24 27.30 30.63 -6.67
N VAL A 25 26.12 30.39 -7.22
CA VAL A 25 24.89 30.49 -6.43
C VAL A 25 24.33 29.08 -6.27
N ASN A 26 25.08 28.24 -5.54
CA ASN A 26 24.40 27.46 -4.52
C ASN A 26 23.76 28.51 -3.64
N ALA A 27 22.47 28.77 -3.86
CA ALA A 27 21.64 29.21 -2.76
C ALA A 27 21.93 28.18 -1.68
N LEU A 28 22.73 28.57 -0.69
CA LEU A 28 22.55 28.11 0.66
C LEU A 28 21.10 28.48 0.97
N MET A 29 20.16 27.63 0.54
CA MET A 29 19.10 27.21 1.44
C MET A 29 19.82 27.00 2.77
N PRO A 30 19.27 27.44 3.92
CA PRO A 30 19.79 26.91 5.15
C PRO A 30 19.69 25.40 4.99
N VAL A 31 20.84 24.76 4.73
CA VAL A 31 21.08 23.42 5.22
C VAL A 31 20.82 23.67 6.68
N SER A 32 19.62 23.30 7.14
CA SER A 32 19.32 23.27 8.57
C SER A 32 20.59 22.72 9.19
N PRO A 33 21.27 23.46 10.07
CA PRO A 33 22.56 22.99 10.56
C PRO A 33 22.31 21.56 10.98
N ALA A 34 23.09 20.63 10.43
CA ALA A 34 23.26 19.35 11.10
C ALA A 34 23.62 19.80 12.51
N HIS A 35 22.63 19.72 13.42
CA HIS A 35 22.74 20.39 14.70
C HIS A 35 24.03 19.82 15.28
N ALA A 36 24.99 20.71 15.56
CA ALA A 36 26.21 20.31 16.21
C ALA A 36 25.81 19.46 17.42
N ALA A 37 26.58 18.41 17.71
CA ALA A 37 26.48 17.61 18.93
C ALA A 37 25.97 18.48 20.09
N TYR A 38 24.95 18.03 20.83
CA TYR A 38 24.33 18.79 21.92
C TYR A 38 25.42 19.17 22.93
N THR A 39 26.05 20.33 22.79
CA THR A 39 27.27 20.67 23.53
C THR A 39 27.01 21.68 24.64
N GLU A 40 25.82 22.30 24.62
CA GLU A 40 25.34 23.21 25.65
C GLU A 40 24.43 22.47 26.64
N VAL A 41 24.31 22.99 27.87
CA VAL A 41 23.37 22.45 28.89
C VAL A 41 21.95 22.43 28.36
N MET A 42 21.54 23.49 27.65
CA MET A 42 20.21 23.60 27.08
C MET A 42 20.28 24.20 25.68
N THR A 43 19.88 23.41 24.70
CA THR A 43 19.77 23.84 23.30
C THR A 43 18.36 24.30 23.01
N ASN A 44 18.24 25.55 22.54
CA ASN A 44 16.99 26.18 22.14
C ASN A 44 17.00 26.42 20.62
N GLY A 45 15.84 26.35 19.96
CA GLY A 45 15.73 26.75 18.55
C GLY A 45 15.96 28.26 18.34
N ASP A 46 16.32 28.64 17.11
CA ASP A 46 16.66 30.03 16.72
C ASP A 46 15.54 31.07 16.86
N THR A 47 14.31 30.62 17.10
CA THR A 47 13.14 31.47 17.35
C THR A 47 12.85 31.54 18.84
N PRO A 48 13.24 32.62 19.55
CA PRO A 48 12.85 32.85 20.93
C PRO A 48 11.33 32.96 20.98
N ASN A 49 10.69 31.99 21.62
CA ASN A 49 9.25 32.02 21.76
C ASN A 49 8.88 32.98 22.88
N ARG A 50 8.02 33.96 22.60
CA ARG A 50 7.34 34.79 23.59
C ARG A 50 5.85 34.78 23.28
N GLN A 51 5.21 33.62 23.41
CA GLN A 51 3.75 33.57 23.39
C GLN A 51 3.23 33.94 24.77
N THR A 52 2.62 35.12 24.83
CA THR A 52 1.69 35.47 25.89
C THR A 52 0.32 34.91 25.48
N VAL A 53 -0.17 33.88 26.14
CA VAL A 53 -1.56 33.45 25.93
C VAL A 53 -2.45 34.38 26.73
N THR A 54 -3.30 35.16 26.05
CA THR A 54 -4.41 35.87 26.66
C THR A 54 -5.68 35.08 26.37
N SER A 55 -6.06 34.16 27.24
CA SER A 55 -7.40 33.58 27.17
C SER A 55 -8.38 34.57 27.82
N ILE A 56 -9.38 35.02 27.06
CA ILE A 56 -10.52 35.74 27.63
C ILE A 56 -11.72 34.80 27.47
N PRO A 57 -12.14 34.07 28.51
CA PRO A 57 -13.43 33.38 28.50
C PRO A 57 -14.55 34.36 28.11
N ALA A 58 -15.61 33.88 27.45
CA ALA A 58 -16.72 34.73 27.02
C ALA A 58 -17.43 35.46 28.19
N ASP A 59 -17.25 34.98 29.42
CA ASP A 59 -17.75 35.57 30.66
C ASP A 59 -16.74 36.49 31.39
N ASN A 60 -15.56 36.75 30.81
CA ASN A 60 -14.45 37.52 31.41
C ASN A 60 -13.91 36.97 32.74
N SER A 61 -14.18 35.71 33.10
CA SER A 61 -13.83 35.14 34.42
C SER A 61 -12.32 34.97 34.67
N ASN A 62 -11.50 34.80 33.62
CA ASN A 62 -10.05 34.66 33.70
C ASN A 62 -9.37 35.58 32.68
N SER A 63 -8.64 36.60 33.12
CA SER A 63 -7.89 37.50 32.22
C SER A 63 -6.49 37.69 32.79
N PHE A 64 -5.62 36.73 32.54
CA PHE A 64 -4.20 36.81 32.87
C PHE A 64 -3.37 36.45 31.63
N GLU A 65 -2.21 37.07 31.55
CA GLU A 65 -1.12 36.70 30.66
C GLU A 65 -0.25 35.69 31.37
N HIS A 66 0.16 34.62 30.71
CA HIS A 66 1.15 33.73 31.30
C HIS A 66 2.25 33.30 30.33
N THR A 67 3.32 32.78 30.91
CA THR A 67 4.46 32.19 30.22
C THR A 67 4.92 30.97 31.01
N MET A 68 5.18 29.86 30.31
CA MET A 68 5.70 28.64 30.92
C MET A 68 7.05 28.30 30.29
N TYR A 69 8.01 27.82 31.08
CA TYR A 69 9.32 27.40 30.59
C TYR A 69 10.01 26.45 31.59
N PHE A 70 11.11 25.84 31.18
CA PHE A 70 11.94 25.02 32.05
C PHE A 70 13.22 25.75 32.44
N THR A 71 13.72 25.46 33.63
CA THR A 71 15.05 25.86 34.06
C THR A 71 15.83 24.67 34.56
N ALA A 72 17.13 24.63 34.29
CA ALA A 72 18.02 23.58 34.78
C ALA A 72 19.36 24.17 35.17
N GLN A 73 20.02 23.57 36.16
CA GLN A 73 21.36 23.99 36.57
C GLN A 73 22.42 23.17 35.82
N GLY A 74 23.35 23.86 35.17
CA GLY A 74 24.53 23.24 34.59
C GLY A 74 25.52 22.78 35.64
N SER A 75 26.43 21.90 35.25
CA SER A 75 27.59 21.48 36.06
C SER A 75 28.53 22.64 36.43
N ASP A 76 28.44 23.75 35.69
CA ASP A 76 29.12 25.02 35.96
C ASP A 76 28.42 25.89 37.04
N GLY A 77 27.27 25.43 37.55
CA GLY A 77 26.48 26.12 38.57
C GLY A 77 25.54 27.21 38.02
N GLN A 78 25.53 27.47 36.71
CA GLN A 78 24.65 28.45 36.08
C GLN A 78 23.25 27.89 35.83
N THR A 79 22.24 28.76 35.85
CA THR A 79 20.86 28.39 35.51
C THR A 79 20.59 28.69 34.04
N TYR A 80 20.13 27.68 33.31
CA TYR A 80 19.76 27.75 31.91
C TYR A 80 18.25 27.71 31.77
N THR A 81 17.72 28.47 30.82
CA THR A 81 16.27 28.65 30.59
C THR A 81 15.87 28.17 29.20
N SER A 82 14.77 27.42 29.13
CA SER A 82 14.26 26.89 27.87
C SER A 82 13.57 27.97 27.06
N ASN A 83 13.26 27.65 25.81
CA ASN A 83 12.25 28.39 25.08
C ASN A 83 10.95 28.39 25.88
N TYR A 84 10.22 29.50 25.82
CA TYR A 84 8.91 29.56 26.46
C TYR A 84 7.93 28.61 25.74
N ALA A 85 6.87 28.24 26.43
CA ALA A 85 5.80 27.38 25.93
C ALA A 85 5.15 27.99 24.71
N SER A 86 4.95 27.17 23.67
CA SER A 86 4.29 27.58 22.44
C SER A 86 3.14 26.66 22.14
N SER A 87 2.07 27.23 21.61
CA SER A 87 1.14 26.47 20.77
C SER A 87 1.70 26.30 19.35
N SER A 88 2.73 27.09 18.98
CA SER A 88 3.31 27.10 17.65
C SER A 88 4.22 25.89 17.43
N PRO A 89 3.88 25.01 16.48
CA PRO A 89 4.73 23.86 16.14
C PRO A 89 6.01 24.24 15.37
N SER A 90 6.14 25.49 14.91
CA SER A 90 7.36 26.03 14.29
C SER A 90 8.48 26.32 15.30
N VAL A 91 8.17 26.32 16.60
CA VAL A 91 9.16 26.44 17.68
C VAL A 91 9.61 25.03 18.07
N PRO A 92 10.90 24.67 17.89
CA PRO A 92 11.42 23.38 18.32
C PRO A 92 11.32 23.19 19.84
N ASP A 93 11.19 21.94 20.28
CA ASP A 93 11.40 21.59 21.70
C ASP A 93 12.79 22.02 22.15
N SER A 94 12.90 22.52 23.38
CA SER A 94 14.21 22.66 24.01
C SER A 94 14.77 21.29 24.35
N VAL A 95 16.09 21.14 24.22
CA VAL A 95 16.80 19.91 24.56
C VAL A 95 17.74 20.17 25.73
N LEU A 96 17.61 19.37 26.79
CA LEU A 96 18.49 19.39 27.95
C LEU A 96 19.56 18.30 27.80
N ASN A 97 20.83 18.70 27.78
CA ASN A 97 21.95 17.75 27.74
C ASN A 97 22.31 17.29 29.15
N LEU A 98 22.13 16.00 29.40
CA LEU A 98 22.41 15.39 30.70
C LEU A 98 23.92 15.31 31.03
N ASP A 99 24.81 15.29 30.03
CA ASP A 99 26.27 15.26 30.25
C ASP A 99 26.79 16.59 30.83
N GLN A 100 26.05 17.68 30.62
CA GLN A 100 26.41 19.01 31.09
C GLN A 100 25.77 19.34 32.43
N MET A 101 25.03 18.40 33.03
CA MET A 101 24.39 18.55 34.34
C MET A 101 25.08 17.71 35.41
N THR A 102 24.90 18.10 36.67
CA THR A 102 25.33 17.29 37.81
C THR A 102 24.13 16.50 38.36
N LYS A 103 24.30 15.19 38.50
CA LYS A 103 23.30 14.32 39.15
C LYS A 103 23.14 14.71 40.63
N GLY A 104 21.90 14.81 41.10
CA GLY A 104 21.58 15.07 42.50
C GLY A 104 22.08 13.95 43.42
N ALA A 105 22.11 14.22 44.73
CA ALA A 105 22.51 13.23 45.74
C ALA A 105 21.56 12.01 45.80
N ASP A 106 20.34 12.18 45.32
CA ASP A 106 19.33 11.12 45.12
C ASP A 106 19.54 10.32 43.84
N GLY A 107 20.52 10.68 43.01
CA GLY A 107 20.80 10.01 41.76
C GLY A 107 19.88 10.44 40.62
N TYR A 108 19.20 11.59 40.70
CA TYR A 108 18.32 12.09 39.64
C TYR A 108 18.85 13.37 38.99
N TYR A 109 18.38 13.70 37.79
CA TYR A 109 18.66 14.99 37.14
C TYR A 109 17.54 15.98 37.45
N HIS A 110 17.86 17.02 38.22
CA HIS A 110 16.89 18.00 38.73
C HIS A 110 16.74 19.18 37.77
N PHE A 111 15.49 19.59 37.55
CA PHE A 111 15.14 20.77 36.77
C PHE A 111 13.80 21.32 37.28
N ASN A 112 13.43 22.52 36.88
CA ASN A 112 12.15 23.11 37.26
C ASN A 112 11.31 23.41 36.05
N ALA A 113 10.01 23.30 36.20
CA ALA A 113 9.09 24.05 35.36
C ALA A 113 8.68 25.34 36.07
N VAL A 114 8.66 26.44 35.32
CA VAL A 114 8.35 27.77 35.80
C VAL A 114 7.15 28.30 35.03
N ILE A 115 6.18 28.81 35.77
CA ILE A 115 4.97 29.44 35.22
C ILE A 115 4.92 30.85 35.80
N GLU A 116 4.91 31.84 34.92
CA GLU A 116 4.76 33.23 35.28
C GLU A 116 3.39 33.71 34.81
N MET A 117 2.58 34.28 35.70
CA MET A 117 1.23 34.74 35.41
C MET A 117 1.10 36.21 35.82
N THR A 118 0.48 37.02 34.99
CA THR A 118 0.19 38.43 35.26
C THR A 118 -1.28 38.69 34.97
N ALA A 119 -2.07 38.97 36.00
CA ALA A 119 -3.47 39.31 35.83
C ALA A 119 -3.61 40.64 35.08
N GLN A 120 -4.41 40.68 34.01
CA GLN A 120 -4.77 41.93 33.32
C GLN A 120 -5.93 42.65 34.02
N LYS A 121 -6.73 41.94 34.82
CA LYS A 121 -7.85 42.46 35.65
C LYS A 121 -7.94 41.66 36.96
N ASP A 122 -8.73 42.14 37.92
CA ASP A 122 -8.97 41.40 39.16
C ASP A 122 -9.65 40.05 38.86
N VAL A 123 -8.99 38.95 39.22
CA VAL A 123 -9.47 37.58 39.09
C VAL A 123 -9.81 37.07 40.49
N ALA A 124 -11.11 36.90 40.77
CA ALA A 124 -11.57 36.45 42.08
C ALA A 124 -11.25 34.97 42.35
N ASN A 125 -11.24 34.15 41.30
CA ASN A 125 -10.87 32.75 41.37
C ASN A 125 -10.19 32.32 40.06
N LEU A 126 -8.87 32.29 40.08
CA LEU A 126 -8.05 31.71 39.02
C LEU A 126 -8.49 30.26 38.81
N LEU A 127 -8.73 29.86 37.56
CA LEU A 127 -9.02 28.46 37.20
C LEU A 127 -7.93 28.00 36.23
N TYR A 128 -6.87 27.40 36.77
CA TYR A 128 -5.72 27.00 35.97
C TYR A 128 -5.31 25.55 36.26
N ASP A 129 -5.69 24.64 35.36
CA ASP A 129 -5.31 23.23 35.44
C ASP A 129 -4.01 23.00 34.67
N ILE A 130 -3.06 22.31 35.30
CA ILE A 130 -1.80 21.91 34.69
C ILE A 130 -1.77 20.39 34.63
N VAL A 131 -1.71 19.86 33.40
CA VAL A 131 -1.40 18.46 33.14
C VAL A 131 0.11 18.31 33.16
N THR A 132 0.56 17.39 34.00
CA THR A 132 1.97 17.14 34.26
C THR A 132 2.43 15.82 33.63
N PRO A 133 3.75 15.62 33.45
CA PRO A 133 4.25 14.59 32.54
C PRO A 133 4.16 13.15 33.06
N SER A 134 3.84 12.91 34.33
CA SER A 134 3.85 11.56 34.92
C SER A 134 2.64 11.26 35.79
N ALA A 135 1.76 10.37 35.30
CA ALA A 135 1.15 9.43 36.22
C ALA A 135 1.30 8.01 35.69
N ASN A 136 1.56 7.09 36.62
CA ASN A 136 1.51 5.64 36.44
C ASN A 136 2.63 5.03 35.57
N GLN A 137 3.86 5.50 35.71
CA GLN A 137 5.04 4.77 35.25
C GLN A 137 5.71 4.23 36.52
N GLY A 138 5.88 2.91 36.66
CA GLY A 138 6.43 2.29 37.89
C GLY A 138 7.78 2.86 38.30
N ALA A 139 8.16 2.70 39.57
CA ALA A 139 9.36 3.30 40.17
C ALA A 139 10.68 2.93 39.46
N ASP A 140 10.69 1.85 38.68
CA ASP A 140 11.89 1.29 38.04
C ASP A 140 12.12 1.82 36.61
N ASN A 141 11.15 2.52 35.99
CA ASN A 141 11.31 3.03 34.62
C ASN A 141 11.80 4.48 34.62
N PRO A 142 12.55 4.94 33.59
CA PRO A 142 12.88 6.36 33.43
C PRO A 142 11.62 7.22 33.30
N HIS A 143 11.41 8.18 34.19
CA HIS A 143 10.28 9.12 34.11
C HIS A 143 10.57 10.45 34.80
N VAL A 144 9.79 11.48 34.46
CA VAL A 144 9.87 12.79 35.11
C VAL A 144 8.80 12.90 36.17
N GLN A 145 9.18 13.12 37.44
CA GLN A 145 8.22 13.29 38.53
C GLN A 145 8.46 14.58 39.31
N PHE A 146 7.50 14.93 40.17
CA PHE A 146 7.67 15.99 41.18
C PHE A 146 8.73 15.58 42.20
N MET A 147 9.46 16.57 42.69
CA MET A 147 10.46 16.42 43.77
C MET A 147 10.04 17.15 45.05
N GLY A 148 8.74 17.42 45.18
CA GLY A 148 8.16 18.09 46.33
C GLY A 148 7.07 19.07 45.95
N GLU A 149 6.59 19.80 46.95
CA GLU A 149 5.56 20.81 46.78
C GLU A 149 6.10 22.00 45.97
N PRO A 150 5.38 22.47 44.93
CA PRO A 150 5.74 23.68 44.19
C PRO A 150 5.84 24.92 45.07
N THR A 151 6.75 25.82 44.71
CA THR A 151 6.91 27.10 45.41
C THR A 151 6.25 28.23 44.65
N PHE A 152 5.48 29.05 45.35
CA PHE A 152 4.81 30.22 44.79
C PHE A 152 5.48 31.50 45.29
N SER A 153 5.69 32.45 44.39
CA SER A 153 6.26 33.76 44.70
C SER A 153 5.52 34.87 43.98
N GLY A 154 5.59 36.10 44.51
CA GLY A 154 4.79 37.23 44.05
C GLY A 154 3.60 37.54 44.96
N ALA A 155 2.67 38.36 44.47
CA ALA A 155 1.53 38.80 45.28
C ALA A 155 0.46 37.70 45.38
N ASN A 156 -0.20 37.60 46.55
CA ASN A 156 -1.17 36.55 46.90
C ASN A 156 -0.64 35.09 46.81
N ALA A 157 0.66 34.89 46.59
CA ALA A 157 1.29 33.58 46.41
C ALA A 157 0.94 32.59 47.53
N ALA A 158 0.96 33.03 48.80
CA ALA A 158 0.61 32.17 49.93
C ALA A 158 -0.86 31.70 49.91
N ALA A 159 -1.78 32.56 49.48
CA ALA A 159 -3.19 32.24 49.39
C ALA A 159 -3.47 31.27 48.22
N VAL A 160 -2.84 31.52 47.06
CA VAL A 160 -2.95 30.66 45.87
C VAL A 160 -2.30 29.29 46.12
N GLN A 161 -1.13 29.25 46.77
CA GLN A 161 -0.46 28.00 47.14
C GLN A 161 -1.30 27.16 48.11
N ALA A 162 -1.87 27.78 49.16
CA ALA A 162 -2.72 27.09 50.13
C ALA A 162 -4.02 26.56 49.49
N ALA A 163 -4.49 27.21 48.44
CA ALA A 163 -5.65 26.78 47.68
C ALA A 163 -5.31 25.65 46.70
N THR A 164 -4.13 25.63 46.09
CA THR A 164 -3.74 24.65 45.04
C THR A 164 -3.95 23.18 45.45
N GLU A 165 -4.49 22.39 44.51
CA GLU A 165 -4.85 20.98 44.72
C GLU A 165 -4.21 20.06 43.67
N TYR A 166 -4.11 18.76 43.98
CA TYR A 166 -3.35 17.79 43.19
C TYR A 166 -4.16 16.50 42.97
N SER A 167 -4.01 15.88 41.80
CA SER A 167 -4.63 14.59 41.47
C SER A 167 -3.61 13.66 40.82
N ASN A 168 -3.71 12.35 41.09
CA ASN A 168 -2.96 11.30 40.39
C ASN A 168 -3.77 10.61 39.27
N THR A 169 -4.99 11.05 39.00
CA THR A 169 -5.86 10.43 37.99
C THR A 169 -5.94 11.27 36.72
N SER A 170 -6.21 10.61 35.60
CA SER A 170 -6.34 11.26 34.29
C SER A 170 -7.70 11.91 34.03
N ASN A 171 -8.62 11.85 35.00
CA ASN A 171 -9.95 12.45 34.88
C ASN A 171 -10.05 13.63 35.86
N PRO A 172 -10.35 14.85 35.39
CA PRO A 172 -10.47 16.01 36.28
C PRO A 172 -11.60 15.82 37.31
N GLY A 173 -11.43 16.37 38.51
CA GLY A 173 -12.45 16.41 39.56
C GLY A 173 -12.17 15.58 40.82
N SER A 174 -11.09 14.80 40.86
CA SER A 174 -10.63 14.10 42.08
C SER A 174 -9.33 14.72 42.61
N TYR A 175 -9.43 15.85 43.29
CA TYR A 175 -8.28 16.59 43.80
C TYR A 175 -8.11 16.45 45.32
N ALA A 176 -6.87 16.55 45.79
CA ALA A 176 -6.50 16.55 47.20
C ALA A 176 -5.57 17.73 47.53
N LYS A 177 -5.67 18.28 48.75
CA LYS A 177 -4.73 19.30 49.23
C LYS A 177 -3.32 18.73 49.36
N ALA A 178 -2.29 19.59 49.26
CA ALA A 178 -0.88 19.18 49.37
C ALA A 178 -0.59 18.29 50.60
N ALA A 179 -1.14 18.64 51.77
CA ALA A 179 -0.95 17.85 52.99
C ALA A 179 -1.54 16.43 52.90
N GLN A 180 -2.72 16.28 52.29
CA GLN A 180 -3.38 14.99 52.08
C GLN A 180 -2.62 14.16 51.05
N TYR A 181 -2.20 14.80 49.96
CA TYR A 181 -1.43 14.15 48.91
C TYR A 181 -0.08 13.63 49.44
N LYS A 182 0.65 14.46 50.20
CA LYS A 182 1.92 14.06 50.83
C LYS A 182 1.75 12.95 51.87
N ALA A 183 0.65 12.95 52.62
CA ALA A 183 0.36 11.87 53.57
C ALA A 183 0.11 10.54 52.85
N GLN A 184 -0.46 10.57 51.65
CA GLN A 184 -0.77 9.38 50.87
C GLN A 184 0.42 8.87 50.02
N TYR A 185 1.18 9.78 49.40
CA TYR A 185 2.19 9.45 48.38
C TYR A 185 3.64 9.81 48.79
N GLY A 186 3.83 10.44 49.94
CA GLY A 186 5.15 10.86 50.44
C GLY A 186 5.52 12.31 50.11
N PRO A 187 6.62 12.83 50.70
CA PRO A 187 6.99 14.24 50.64
C PRO A 187 7.45 14.72 49.25
N THR A 188 7.91 13.80 48.40
CA THR A 188 8.31 14.08 47.02
C THR A 188 7.11 14.28 46.07
N MET A 189 5.90 13.93 46.52
CA MET A 189 4.67 14.02 45.73
C MET A 189 4.77 13.31 44.35
N PRO A 190 5.19 12.03 44.30
CA PRO A 190 5.33 11.32 43.03
C PRO A 190 3.96 11.13 42.35
N ASN A 191 3.94 11.02 41.02
CA ASN A 191 2.74 10.73 40.22
C ASN A 191 1.59 11.76 40.28
N VAL A 192 1.89 13.04 40.53
CA VAL A 192 0.92 14.11 40.24
C VAL A 192 0.63 14.08 38.74
N TYR A 193 -0.63 13.96 38.36
CA TYR A 193 -1.12 14.05 36.98
C TYR A 193 -1.71 15.44 36.71
N TYR A 194 -2.57 15.93 37.60
CA TYR A 194 -3.10 17.30 37.55
C TYR A 194 -2.65 18.11 38.77
N MET A 195 -2.28 19.36 38.51
CA MET A 195 -2.17 20.41 39.52
C MET A 195 -3.19 21.50 39.19
N TYR A 196 -4.16 21.69 40.08
CA TYR A 196 -5.20 22.70 39.95
C TYR A 196 -4.85 23.93 40.76
N VAL A 197 -4.41 24.98 40.08
CA VAL A 197 -4.02 26.26 40.67
C VAL A 197 -5.23 27.17 40.69
N HIS A 198 -5.66 27.56 41.89
CA HIS A 198 -6.80 28.44 42.06
C HIS A 198 -6.66 29.43 43.21
N GLY A 199 -7.49 30.48 43.21
CA GLY A 199 -7.44 31.57 44.20
C GLY A 199 -7.38 32.97 43.58
N PRO A 200 -7.35 34.03 44.41
CA PRO A 200 -7.48 35.41 43.93
C PRO A 200 -6.16 35.98 43.40
N LEU A 201 -6.21 36.69 42.27
CA LEU A 201 -5.09 37.44 41.69
C LEU A 201 -5.56 38.85 41.26
N THR A 202 -4.95 39.91 41.80
CA THR A 202 -5.36 41.30 41.51
C THR A 202 -4.70 41.81 40.22
N ALA A 203 -5.37 42.73 39.51
CA ALA A 203 -4.87 43.33 38.28
C ALA A 203 -3.43 43.86 38.42
N GLY A 204 -2.58 43.55 37.45
CA GLY A 204 -1.18 43.96 37.38
C GLY A 204 -0.22 43.18 38.29
N GLN A 205 -0.73 42.26 39.13
CA GLN A 205 0.12 41.44 39.99
C GLN A 205 0.72 40.26 39.23
N LYS A 206 2.01 39.99 39.48
CA LYS A 206 2.74 38.82 38.98
C LYS A 206 2.72 37.70 40.03
N LEU A 207 2.37 36.50 39.58
CA LEU A 207 2.52 35.24 40.31
C LEU A 207 3.54 34.37 39.57
N THR A 208 4.53 33.83 40.27
CA THR A 208 5.49 32.87 39.71
C THR A 208 5.39 31.56 40.48
N ILE A 209 5.14 30.47 39.76
CA ILE A 209 5.04 29.11 40.27
C ILE A 209 6.25 28.34 39.77
N THR A 210 7.00 27.74 40.69
CA THR A 210 8.15 26.88 40.36
C THR A 210 7.85 25.48 40.83
N ILE A 211 7.74 24.56 39.88
CA ILE A 211 7.45 23.14 40.10
C ILE A 211 8.79 22.39 40.05
N PRO A 212 9.26 21.82 41.17
CA PRO A 212 10.50 21.05 41.20
C PRO A 212 10.26 19.68 40.57
N LEU A 213 11.06 19.34 39.56
CA LEU A 213 10.96 18.10 38.81
C LEU A 213 12.31 17.38 38.77
N ALA A 214 12.29 16.06 38.60
CA ALA A 214 13.51 15.33 38.25
C ALA A 214 13.23 14.18 37.30
N LEU A 215 14.20 13.91 36.42
CA LEU A 215 14.28 12.70 35.62
C LEU A 215 14.91 11.59 36.46
N THR A 216 14.09 10.59 36.80
CA THR A 216 14.51 9.38 37.52
C THR A 216 15.04 8.33 36.57
N ASN A 217 15.90 7.42 37.06
CA ASN A 217 16.45 6.28 36.33
C ASN A 217 17.00 6.64 34.93
N ALA A 218 17.59 7.83 34.79
CA ALA A 218 18.05 8.35 33.51
C ALA A 218 19.14 7.49 32.84
N ASP A 219 19.85 6.67 33.63
CA ASP A 219 20.89 5.78 33.12
C ASP A 219 20.30 4.62 32.28
N ASP A 220 19.03 4.27 32.50
CA ASP A 220 18.29 3.26 31.74
C ASP A 220 17.56 3.84 30.52
N LEU A 221 17.66 5.16 30.30
CA LEU A 221 17.09 5.83 29.13
C LEU A 221 18.01 5.65 27.92
N ASP A 222 17.53 5.00 26.86
CA ASP A 222 18.25 4.93 25.58
C ASP A 222 18.32 6.31 24.93
N LEU A 223 19.51 6.92 25.01
CA LEU A 223 19.83 8.22 24.42
C LEU A 223 20.76 8.11 23.21
N THR A 224 20.79 6.96 22.52
CA THR A 224 21.38 6.88 21.17
C THR A 224 20.74 7.91 20.23
N ASN A 225 19.45 8.20 20.45
CA ASN A 225 18.72 9.31 19.86
C ASN A 225 18.18 10.23 20.97
N THR A 226 17.89 11.48 20.64
CA THR A 226 17.21 12.41 21.56
C THR A 226 15.89 11.83 22.06
N SER A 227 15.58 11.99 23.36
CA SER A 227 14.38 11.41 23.99
C SER A 227 13.06 11.93 23.40
N ASN A 228 11.98 11.22 23.71
CA ASN A 228 10.62 11.76 23.58
C ASN A 228 10.44 13.02 24.44
N PRO A 229 9.59 13.98 24.01
CA PRO A 229 9.42 15.23 24.72
C PRO A 229 8.55 15.01 25.96
N VAL A 230 9.02 15.55 27.07
CA VAL A 230 8.25 15.74 28.29
C VAL A 230 7.46 17.03 28.13
N MET A 231 6.13 16.93 28.27
CA MET A 231 5.21 18.04 28.04
C MET A 231 4.54 18.46 29.34
N LEU A 232 4.62 19.74 29.65
CA LEU A 232 3.64 20.39 30.53
C LEU A 232 2.61 21.06 29.64
N SER A 233 1.34 20.69 29.84
CA SER A 233 0.23 21.28 29.09
C SER A 233 -0.79 21.83 30.06
N GLU A 234 -1.31 23.00 29.75
CA GLU A 234 -2.41 23.59 30.52
C GLU A 234 -3.78 23.11 30.03
N ASP A 235 -4.78 23.28 30.86
CA ASP A 235 -6.20 23.29 30.51
C ASP A 235 -6.85 24.50 31.19
N LEU A 236 -7.52 25.33 30.40
CA LEU A 236 -8.18 26.55 30.86
C LEU A 236 -9.68 26.27 30.82
N GLY A 237 -10.29 26.15 32.00
CA GLY A 237 -11.64 25.63 32.21
C GLY A 237 -12.70 26.07 31.19
N GLY A 238 -13.30 25.06 30.57
CA GLY A 238 -14.46 25.18 29.68
C GLY A 238 -14.92 23.81 29.18
N TYR A 239 -15.59 23.04 30.05
CA TYR A 239 -16.25 21.80 29.63
C TYR A 239 -17.34 22.08 28.59
N GLY A 240 -17.06 21.72 27.35
CA GLY A 240 -18.08 21.38 26.35
C GLY A 240 -17.92 19.92 26.00
N VAL A 241 -18.61 19.04 26.73
CA VAL A 241 -18.79 17.65 26.28
C VAL A 241 -19.64 17.70 25.02
N LEU A 242 -19.03 17.53 23.85
CA LEU A 242 -19.77 17.12 22.66
C LEU A 242 -19.61 15.62 22.48
N PRO A 243 -20.66 14.90 22.02
CA PRO A 243 -20.65 13.42 21.95
C PRO A 243 -19.66 12.83 20.93
N TRP A 244 -18.81 13.64 20.29
CA TRP A 244 -18.06 13.26 19.08
C TRP A 244 -16.63 13.80 19.03
N GLY A 245 -15.87 13.74 20.13
CA GLY A 245 -14.40 13.69 20.07
C GLY A 245 -13.65 14.90 19.48
N LEU A 246 -14.31 16.04 19.25
CA LEU A 246 -13.66 17.28 18.81
C LEU A 246 -13.40 18.18 20.01
N TYR A 247 -12.19 18.08 20.57
CA TYR A 247 -11.66 19.14 21.40
C TYR A 247 -11.29 20.33 20.51
N LEU A 248 -12.15 21.34 20.39
CA LEU A 248 -11.71 22.63 19.87
C LEU A 248 -10.89 23.33 20.96
N ARG A 249 -9.63 22.90 21.09
CA ARG A 249 -8.58 23.46 21.96
C ARG A 249 -8.14 24.82 21.44
N SER A 250 -8.92 25.87 21.65
CA SER A 250 -8.41 27.24 21.47
C SER A 250 -7.83 27.73 22.79
N GLY A 251 -6.53 27.50 23.02
CA GLY A 251 -5.82 28.12 24.15
C GLY A 251 -4.66 27.35 24.77
N LEU A 252 -4.31 26.15 24.30
CA LEU A 252 -3.27 25.35 24.97
C LEU A 252 -1.86 25.75 24.51
N SER A 253 -1.11 26.41 25.37
CA SER A 253 0.35 26.40 25.28
C SER A 253 0.91 25.13 25.94
N ALA A 254 2.00 24.60 25.40
CA ALA A 254 2.72 23.51 26.02
C ALA A 254 4.22 23.79 26.00
N ALA A 255 4.89 23.56 27.13
CA ALA A 255 6.35 23.57 27.19
C ALA A 255 6.84 22.14 26.96
N GLY A 256 7.58 21.92 25.87
CA GLY A 256 8.22 20.64 25.57
C GLY A 256 9.71 20.68 25.89
N LEU A 257 10.17 19.68 26.65
CA LEU A 257 11.57 19.47 26.99
C LEU A 257 11.99 18.06 26.60
N ARG A 258 13.11 17.91 25.90
CA ARG A 258 13.73 16.61 25.59
C ARG A 258 15.02 16.45 26.36
N PHE A 259 15.47 15.21 26.50
CA PHE A 259 16.76 14.86 27.08
C PHE A 259 17.66 14.25 26.01
N ALA A 260 18.94 14.58 26.07
CA ALA A 260 19.97 14.04 25.19
C ALA A 260 21.30 13.92 25.94
N LYS A 261 22.24 13.20 25.34
CA LYS A 261 23.66 13.26 25.62
C LYS A 261 24.37 14.02 24.51
N THR A 262 25.64 14.33 24.72
CA THR A 262 26.47 15.07 23.75
C THR A 262 26.57 14.33 22.41
N ASP A 263 26.59 13.00 22.44
CA ASP A 263 26.69 12.11 21.28
C ASP A 263 25.34 11.60 20.75
N SER A 264 24.22 12.02 21.34
CA SER A 264 22.89 11.68 20.82
C SER A 264 22.71 12.24 19.40
N THR A 265 22.07 11.45 18.53
CA THR A 265 21.62 11.97 17.24
C THR A 265 20.58 13.08 17.44
N ALA A 266 20.69 14.13 16.62
CA ALA A 266 19.83 15.29 16.74
C ALA A 266 18.37 14.95 16.38
N TYR A 267 17.44 15.35 17.25
CA TYR A 267 16.00 15.33 16.94
C TYR A 267 15.69 16.29 15.79
N SER A 268 15.06 15.78 14.73
CA SER A 268 14.49 16.61 13.67
C SER A 268 13.06 17.04 14.05
N PRO A 269 12.82 18.34 14.31
CA PRO A 269 11.46 18.84 14.58
C PRO A 269 10.57 18.75 13.32
N TYR A 270 11.21 18.69 12.16
CA TYR A 270 10.59 18.37 10.87
C TYR A 270 10.58 16.87 10.68
N TRP A 271 9.44 16.36 10.26
CA TRP A 271 9.10 14.98 10.51
C TRP A 271 9.86 13.97 9.63
N PRO A 272 10.57 12.99 10.23
CA PRO A 272 11.26 11.91 9.49
C PRO A 272 10.33 10.91 8.77
N GLY A 273 9.02 10.88 9.09
CA GLY A 273 8.05 9.90 8.57
C GLY A 273 7.61 10.13 7.12
N TYR A 274 8.21 11.10 6.44
CA TYR A 274 7.90 11.46 5.06
C TYR A 274 8.38 10.41 4.04
N ASP A 275 9.33 9.53 4.38
CA ASP A 275 9.80 8.52 3.44
C ASP A 275 8.73 7.47 3.08
N ALA A 276 7.80 7.14 3.99
CA ALA A 276 6.65 6.29 3.67
C ALA A 276 5.63 7.00 2.74
N LEU A 277 5.49 8.33 2.86
CA LEU A 277 4.64 9.15 1.99
C LEU A 277 5.29 9.39 0.61
N LYS A 278 6.61 9.58 0.54
CA LYS A 278 7.39 9.62 -0.73
C LYS A 278 7.26 8.33 -1.52
N ASN A 279 7.26 7.20 -0.83
CA ASN A 279 7.26 5.88 -1.44
C ASN A 279 5.84 5.38 -1.81
N ASN A 280 4.81 6.22 -1.70
CA ASN A 280 3.41 5.88 -2.00
C ASN A 280 2.86 4.66 -1.22
N THR A 281 3.42 4.31 -0.06
CA THR A 281 3.01 3.15 0.75
C THR A 281 1.96 3.50 1.81
N LEU A 282 0.99 4.35 1.46
CA LEU A 282 -0.13 4.65 2.35
C LEU A 282 -1.10 3.46 2.40
N GLY A 283 -1.13 2.78 3.54
CA GLY A 283 -2.21 1.86 3.89
C GLY A 283 -3.45 2.65 4.26
N PHE A 284 -4.63 2.22 3.82
CA PHE A 284 -5.90 2.79 4.29
C PHE A 284 -6.66 1.69 4.99
N VAL A 285 -7.13 1.96 6.21
CA VAL A 285 -7.90 1.02 7.00
C VAL A 285 -9.28 1.62 7.21
N TYR A 286 -10.31 0.88 6.82
CA TYR A 286 -11.69 1.30 7.05
C TYR A 286 -12.12 0.74 8.40
N THR A 287 -12.46 1.61 9.36
CA THR A 287 -12.80 1.19 10.73
C THR A 287 -14.26 1.48 11.05
N VAL A 288 -14.85 0.64 11.88
CA VAL A 288 -16.18 0.85 12.46
C VAL A 288 -16.02 1.58 13.79
N ASN A 289 -16.85 2.58 14.05
CA ASN A 289 -16.97 3.09 15.42
C ASN A 289 -18.00 2.23 16.16
N ASN A 290 -17.55 1.58 17.24
CA ASN A 290 -18.36 0.72 18.12
C ASN A 290 -18.76 1.43 19.44
N GLN A 291 -18.73 2.77 19.49
CA GLN A 291 -19.21 3.54 20.64
C GLN A 291 -20.61 4.09 20.34
N ILE A 292 -21.61 3.21 20.40
CA ILE A 292 -22.99 3.68 20.55
C ILE A 292 -23.28 3.77 22.05
N SER A 293 -23.36 5.01 22.51
CA SER A 293 -23.75 5.39 23.87
C SER A 293 -25.08 4.73 24.31
N THR A 294 -24.92 3.62 25.02
CA THR A 294 -25.74 2.88 26.02
C THR A 294 -27.26 2.72 25.91
N ASN A 295 -28.04 3.47 25.13
CA ASN A 295 -29.50 3.42 25.32
C ASN A 295 -30.34 2.93 24.12
N THR A 296 -29.72 2.40 23.06
CA THR A 296 -30.28 1.37 22.16
C THR A 296 -29.42 1.30 20.89
N SER A 297 -28.56 0.29 20.76
CA SER A 297 -28.06 -0.07 19.43
C SER A 297 -27.39 -1.44 19.41
N LEU A 298 -27.63 -2.15 18.31
CA LEU A 298 -26.76 -3.20 17.79
C LEU A 298 -25.32 -2.65 17.67
N ASP A 299 -24.36 -3.32 18.30
CA ASP A 299 -22.93 -3.11 18.08
C ASP A 299 -22.58 -3.76 16.73
N TYR A 300 -22.16 -2.96 15.74
CA TYR A 300 -21.66 -3.50 14.48
C TYR A 300 -20.19 -3.85 14.65
N THR A 301 -19.86 -5.11 14.39
CA THR A 301 -18.47 -5.58 14.39
C THR A 301 -17.81 -5.29 13.05
N TYR A 302 -16.48 -5.28 13.01
CA TYR A 302 -15.71 -5.12 11.77
C TYR A 302 -16.11 -6.15 10.69
N THR A 303 -16.53 -7.34 11.10
CA THR A 303 -16.99 -8.41 10.21
C THR A 303 -18.32 -8.10 9.49
N ASP A 304 -19.10 -7.14 9.99
CA ASP A 304 -20.40 -6.77 9.40
C ASP A 304 -20.26 -5.75 8.25
N VAL A 305 -19.10 -5.12 8.11
CA VAL A 305 -18.82 -4.14 7.06
C VAL A 305 -18.23 -4.83 5.83
N PRO A 306 -18.73 -4.55 4.62
CA PRO A 306 -18.06 -4.95 3.38
C PRO A 306 -16.63 -4.38 3.35
N GLN A 307 -15.64 -5.24 3.53
CA GLN A 307 -14.24 -4.82 3.50
C GLN A 307 -13.82 -4.58 2.04
N ILE A 308 -13.79 -3.31 1.63
CA ILE A 308 -13.35 -2.91 0.28
C ILE A 308 -11.86 -2.57 0.34
N PRO A 309 -10.99 -3.32 -0.38
CA PRO A 309 -9.55 -3.04 -0.37
C PRO A 309 -9.21 -1.68 -0.96
N ASN A 310 -8.13 -1.04 -0.49
CA ASN A 310 -7.68 0.23 -1.04
C ASN A 310 -7.37 0.16 -2.55
N SER A 311 -6.94 -1.00 -3.07
CA SER A 311 -6.74 -1.19 -4.51
C SER A 311 -8.02 -0.99 -5.34
N VAL A 312 -9.19 -1.17 -4.73
CA VAL A 312 -10.50 -0.94 -5.36
C VAL A 312 -10.96 0.50 -5.17
N VAL A 313 -10.74 1.08 -3.99
CA VAL A 313 -11.10 2.48 -3.73
C VAL A 313 -10.19 3.45 -4.51
N GLY A 314 -8.91 3.10 -4.64
CA GLY A 314 -7.91 3.86 -5.38
C GLY A 314 -7.48 5.14 -4.68
N LEU A 315 -7.43 5.16 -3.33
CA LEU A 315 -6.89 6.32 -2.61
C LEU A 315 -5.38 6.40 -2.78
N ASP A 316 -4.89 7.62 -2.96
CA ASP A 316 -3.47 7.94 -3.10
C ASP A 316 -3.11 9.26 -2.39
N ALA A 317 -1.84 9.66 -2.46
CA ALA A 317 -1.34 10.86 -1.81
C ALA A 317 -1.96 12.18 -2.32
N SER A 318 -2.60 12.19 -3.50
CA SER A 318 -3.32 13.36 -4.02
C SER A 318 -4.69 13.56 -3.38
N ASP A 319 -5.30 12.49 -2.86
CA ASP A 319 -6.55 12.57 -2.07
C ASP A 319 -6.29 13.09 -0.65
N LEU A 320 -5.02 13.11 -0.24
CA LEU A 320 -4.58 13.64 1.04
C LEU A 320 -4.05 15.06 0.87
N SER A 321 -4.50 15.96 1.72
CA SER A 321 -3.94 17.31 1.81
C SER A 321 -3.49 17.58 3.23
N TYR A 322 -2.47 18.41 3.38
CA TYR A 322 -1.91 18.79 4.66
C TYR A 322 -1.74 20.30 4.75
N LYS A 323 -1.80 20.80 5.98
CA LYS A 323 -1.32 22.14 6.32
C LYS A 323 -0.65 22.17 7.68
N ASN A 324 0.32 23.05 7.82
CA ASN A 324 0.85 23.40 9.13
C ASN A 324 -0.19 24.22 9.93
N ALA A 325 -0.08 24.22 11.26
CA ALA A 325 -1.05 24.87 12.14
C ALA A 325 -1.17 26.39 11.92
N ASP A 326 -0.07 27.02 11.51
CA ASP A 326 0.09 28.44 11.19
C ASP A 326 -0.39 28.80 9.77
N GLU A 327 -0.76 27.81 8.96
CA GLU A 327 -1.20 28.01 7.58
C GLU A 327 -2.73 28.06 7.48
N SER A 328 -3.23 28.98 6.66
CA SER A 328 -4.67 29.12 6.40
C SER A 328 -5.19 28.05 5.43
N GLY A 329 -4.40 27.67 4.41
CA GLY A 329 -4.79 26.77 3.33
C GLY A 329 -4.17 25.37 3.40
N TYR A 330 -4.87 24.38 2.87
CA TYR A 330 -4.35 23.02 2.65
C TYR A 330 -3.58 22.94 1.34
N THR A 331 -2.53 22.14 1.31
CA THR A 331 -1.76 21.77 0.11
C THR A 331 -1.85 20.25 -0.05
N SER A 332 -1.99 19.74 -1.28
CA SER A 332 -1.98 18.28 -1.47
C SER A 332 -0.66 17.70 -0.97
N VAL A 333 -0.68 16.51 -0.40
CA VAL A 333 0.56 15.88 0.10
C VAL A 333 1.52 15.63 -1.07
N ALA A 334 1.01 15.31 -2.26
CA ALA A 334 1.81 15.23 -3.48
C ALA A 334 2.55 16.54 -3.82
N ASP A 335 1.88 17.69 -3.74
CA ASP A 335 2.49 19.00 -4.03
C ASP A 335 3.46 19.43 -2.94
N MET A 336 3.12 19.17 -1.67
CA MET A 336 4.07 19.33 -0.59
C MET A 336 5.32 18.50 -0.84
N ILE A 337 5.12 17.28 -1.38
CA ILE A 337 6.22 16.37 -1.60
C ILE A 337 7.18 16.94 -2.65
N ALA A 338 6.61 17.34 -3.79
CA ALA A 338 7.32 17.92 -4.90
C ALA A 338 8.08 19.21 -4.51
N GLN A 339 7.55 19.98 -3.55
CA GLN A 339 8.13 21.24 -3.10
C GLN A 339 9.16 21.07 -1.96
N ASN A 340 9.38 19.83 -1.48
CA ASN A 340 10.17 19.57 -0.28
C ASN A 340 9.73 20.43 0.91
N LYS A 341 8.41 20.66 1.04
CA LYS A 341 7.83 21.56 2.03
C LYS A 341 7.90 20.92 3.43
N PRO A 342 8.45 21.61 4.44
CA PRO A 342 8.52 21.07 5.79
C PRO A 342 7.11 20.87 6.40
N ALA A 343 6.89 19.66 6.93
CA ALA A 343 5.71 19.31 7.71
C ALA A 343 6.07 19.19 9.20
N TYR A 344 5.32 19.89 10.04
CA TYR A 344 5.52 19.86 11.48
C TYR A 344 5.03 18.54 12.09
N SER A 345 5.81 18.02 13.03
CA SER A 345 5.48 16.78 13.76
C SER A 345 4.36 16.96 14.80
N ARG A 346 3.95 18.20 15.09
CA ARG A 346 2.87 18.56 16.01
C ARG A 346 1.88 19.51 15.38
N ASN A 347 0.59 19.35 15.68
CA ASN A 347 -0.50 20.24 15.29
C ASN A 347 -0.69 20.44 13.76
N GLY A 348 0.07 19.73 12.92
CA GLY A 348 -0.19 19.63 11.49
C GLY A 348 -1.54 18.95 11.24
N MET A 349 -2.31 19.50 10.29
CA MET A 349 -3.64 19.02 9.95
C MET A 349 -3.63 18.30 8.61
N TYR A 350 -4.23 17.12 8.57
CA TYR A 350 -4.47 16.32 7.39
C TYR A 350 -5.94 16.34 7.00
N ARG A 351 -6.22 16.28 5.70
CA ARG A 351 -7.56 16.12 5.14
C ARG A 351 -7.56 15.05 4.06
N LEU A 352 -8.41 14.05 4.23
CA LEU A 352 -8.70 13.05 3.20
C LEU A 352 -9.95 13.47 2.42
N ASN A 353 -9.86 13.52 1.10
CA ASN A 353 -11.01 13.65 0.22
C ASN A 353 -11.81 12.34 0.21
N LEU A 354 -13.10 12.41 0.56
CA LEU A 354 -13.95 11.23 0.71
C LEU A 354 -14.65 10.79 -0.58
N ALA A 355 -14.47 11.49 -1.71
CA ALA A 355 -15.20 11.20 -2.95
C ALA A 355 -15.02 9.75 -3.43
N LYS A 356 -13.78 9.25 -3.46
CA LYS A 356 -13.47 7.87 -3.86
C LYS A 356 -14.06 6.85 -2.88
N VAL A 357 -14.00 7.12 -1.58
CA VAL A 357 -14.60 6.24 -0.54
C VAL A 357 -16.12 6.18 -0.68
N LYS A 358 -16.78 7.34 -0.83
CA LYS A 358 -18.24 7.41 -1.02
C LYS A 358 -18.68 6.63 -2.25
N LYS A 359 -17.91 6.71 -3.34
CA LYS A 359 -18.17 5.93 -4.56
C LYS A 359 -17.99 4.43 -4.33
N ALA A 360 -16.95 4.01 -3.61
CA ALA A 360 -16.67 2.60 -3.35
C ALA A 360 -17.79 1.92 -2.53
N TYR A 361 -18.37 2.64 -1.57
CA TYR A 361 -19.43 2.11 -0.72
C TYR A 361 -20.86 2.39 -1.23
N ASP A 362 -21.02 3.02 -2.41
CA ASP A 362 -22.34 3.25 -3.02
C ASP A 362 -23.10 1.94 -3.24
N GLY A 363 -24.35 1.88 -2.77
CA GLY A 363 -25.22 0.71 -2.90
C GLY A 363 -25.00 -0.37 -1.83
N THR A 364 -24.15 -0.15 -0.83
CA THR A 364 -23.93 -1.09 0.28
C THR A 364 -24.75 -0.79 1.53
N GLY A 365 -25.42 0.36 1.60
CA GLY A 365 -26.05 0.88 2.81
C GLY A 365 -25.08 1.52 3.82
N TRP A 366 -23.78 1.28 3.65
CA TRP A 366 -22.70 1.92 4.42
C TRP A 366 -22.28 3.24 3.78
N SER A 367 -22.02 4.25 4.60
CA SER A 367 -21.48 5.54 4.19
C SER A 367 -20.51 6.07 5.22
N THR A 368 -19.63 6.99 4.84
CA THR A 368 -18.69 7.59 5.79
C THR A 368 -19.39 8.52 6.78
N ASN A 369 -18.86 8.71 7.99
CA ASN A 369 -19.33 9.75 8.93
C ASN A 369 -19.31 11.16 8.28
N GLY A 370 -18.35 11.37 7.36
CA GLY A 370 -18.29 12.51 6.46
C GLY A 370 -19.37 12.53 5.37
N MET A 371 -20.52 11.87 5.57
CA MET A 371 -21.70 12.05 4.71
C MET A 371 -22.05 13.54 4.55
N TYR A 372 -21.78 14.32 5.60
CA TYR A 372 -22.00 15.75 5.71
C TYR A 372 -20.82 16.64 5.25
N THR A 373 -19.67 16.04 4.90
CA THR A 373 -18.46 16.80 4.52
C THR A 373 -17.77 16.21 3.29
N GLU A 374 -17.08 17.05 2.50
CA GLU A 374 -16.26 16.55 1.39
C GLU A 374 -14.95 15.92 1.89
N PHE A 375 -14.49 16.35 3.06
CA PHE A 375 -13.21 15.98 3.63
C PHE A 375 -13.38 15.40 5.04
N TYR A 376 -12.48 14.47 5.38
CA TYR A 376 -12.28 13.99 6.73
C TYR A 376 -10.97 14.56 7.28
N THR A 377 -11.02 15.29 8.40
CA THR A 377 -9.86 16.05 8.92
C THR A 377 -9.27 15.34 10.14
N TYR A 378 -7.94 15.18 10.17
CA TYR A 378 -7.17 14.65 11.29
C TYR A 378 -6.07 15.63 11.72
N THR A 379 -5.67 15.56 12.99
CA THR A 379 -4.51 16.29 13.51
C THR A 379 -3.38 15.30 13.87
N SER A 380 -2.14 15.68 13.60
CA SER A 380 -0.97 14.95 14.12
C SER A 380 -0.94 15.05 15.66
N GLY A 381 -0.76 13.90 16.32
CA GLY A 381 -0.68 13.82 17.78
C GLY A 381 0.70 14.25 18.31
N ARG A 382 0.93 14.04 19.62
CA ARG A 382 2.20 14.37 20.31
C ARG A 382 3.44 13.64 19.76
N MET A 383 3.26 12.65 18.86
CA MET A 383 4.33 11.92 18.15
C MET A 383 3.97 11.77 16.66
N GLY A 384 4.10 12.81 15.81
CA GLY A 384 3.85 12.67 14.36
C GLY A 384 2.43 12.20 14.00
N LEU A 385 2.24 11.57 12.83
CA LEU A 385 0.97 11.09 12.27
C LEU A 385 0.40 10.03 13.21
N VAL A 386 -0.35 10.47 14.19
CA VAL A 386 -1.08 9.56 15.05
C VAL A 386 -2.46 9.41 14.43
N ILE A 387 -2.54 8.56 13.40
CA ILE A 387 -3.82 8.03 12.98
C ILE A 387 -4.08 6.81 13.86
N ARG A 388 -5.06 6.92 14.75
CA ARG A 388 -5.41 5.86 15.70
C ARG A 388 -6.66 5.12 15.26
N GLY A 389 -6.60 3.80 15.38
CA GLY A 389 -7.75 2.92 15.57
C GLY A 389 -7.62 1.57 14.88
N SER A 390 -7.29 0.55 15.66
CA SER A 390 -7.70 -0.86 15.56
C SER A 390 -6.65 -1.66 16.33
N GLU A 391 -7.07 -2.40 17.36
CA GLU A 391 -6.16 -3.28 18.12
C GLU A 391 -5.75 -4.54 17.33
N ASP A 392 -6.34 -4.78 16.15
CA ASP A 392 -6.13 -6.03 15.40
C ASP A 392 -6.01 -5.82 13.88
N SER A 393 -4.84 -5.40 13.40
CA SER A 393 -4.40 -5.79 12.05
C SER A 393 -2.87 -5.78 11.96
N GLU A 394 -2.31 -6.73 11.21
CA GLU A 394 -0.87 -6.83 10.89
C GLU A 394 -0.30 -5.49 10.33
N VAL A 395 -1.15 -4.61 9.81
CA VAL A 395 -0.80 -3.26 9.34
C VAL A 395 -0.40 -2.34 10.50
N ALA A 396 -1.07 -2.38 11.65
CA ALA A 396 -0.70 -1.59 12.83
C ALA A 396 0.65 -2.05 13.42
N GLN A 397 0.99 -3.33 13.27
CA GLN A 397 2.27 -3.92 13.69
C GLN A 397 3.41 -3.66 12.69
N SER A 398 3.09 -3.28 11.44
CA SER A 398 4.07 -3.03 10.39
C SER A 398 4.85 -1.71 10.51
N GLY A 399 4.42 -0.82 11.41
CA GLY A 399 5.01 0.52 11.58
C GLY A 399 4.69 1.51 10.45
N GLN A 400 3.80 1.16 9.51
CA GLN A 400 3.38 2.04 8.42
C GLN A 400 2.25 3.01 8.85
N PRO A 401 2.26 4.27 8.38
CA PRO A 401 1.15 5.18 8.61
C PRO A 401 -0.11 4.72 7.85
N PHE A 402 -1.27 4.67 8.53
CA PHE A 402 -2.55 4.30 7.92
C PHE A 402 -3.65 5.28 8.26
N ILE A 403 -4.58 5.63 7.36
CA ILE A 403 -5.73 6.50 7.70
C ILE A 403 -6.98 5.68 8.03
N ASN A 404 -7.63 6.02 9.14
CA ASN A 404 -8.95 5.50 9.50
C ASN A 404 -10.08 6.30 8.88
N VAL A 405 -10.98 5.61 8.21
CA VAL A 405 -12.23 6.19 7.72
C VAL A 405 -13.39 5.52 8.43
N GLU A 406 -14.13 6.30 9.19
CA GLU A 406 -15.32 5.84 9.91
C GLU A 406 -16.49 5.61 8.96
N LEU A 407 -17.06 4.41 9.00
CA LEU A 407 -18.26 4.02 8.25
C LEU A 407 -19.48 3.81 9.16
N TRP A 408 -20.63 4.14 8.61
CA TRP A 408 -21.94 4.15 9.26
C TRP A 408 -22.97 3.46 8.37
N HIS A 409 -23.82 2.63 8.97
CA HIS A 409 -24.88 1.89 8.29
C HIS A 409 -26.22 2.58 8.51
N TYR A 410 -26.83 3.10 7.44
CA TYR A 410 -28.07 3.91 7.54
C TYR A 410 -29.30 3.22 6.98
N LEU A 411 -29.15 2.21 6.13
CA LEU A 411 -30.28 1.40 5.66
C LEU A 411 -29.85 -0.01 5.30
N SER A 412 -30.71 -0.98 5.59
CA SER A 412 -30.51 -2.37 5.21
C SER A 412 -31.54 -2.80 4.18
N THR A 413 -31.07 -3.48 3.15
CA THR A 413 -31.89 -4.09 2.12
C THR A 413 -31.71 -5.60 2.08
N ALA A 414 -32.68 -6.29 1.50
CA ALA A 414 -32.48 -7.66 1.07
C ALA A 414 -31.38 -7.68 -0.01
N GLN A 415 -30.51 -8.68 0.01
CA GLN A 415 -29.50 -8.84 -1.05
C GLN A 415 -30.17 -9.25 -2.36
N ASN A 416 -31.02 -10.28 -2.29
CA ASN A 416 -31.68 -10.89 -3.45
C ASN A 416 -33.16 -11.14 -3.15
N ILE A 417 -34.01 -10.95 -4.15
CA ILE A 417 -35.41 -11.37 -4.18
C ILE A 417 -35.60 -12.24 -5.41
N CYS A 418 -36.23 -13.40 -5.26
CA CYS A 418 -36.53 -14.29 -6.37
C CYS A 418 -38.03 -14.54 -6.47
N LEU A 419 -38.58 -14.30 -7.66
CA LEU A 419 -39.97 -14.50 -8.01
C LEU A 419 -40.10 -15.49 -9.16
N THR A 420 -41.19 -16.23 -9.18
CA THR A 420 -41.63 -16.98 -10.37
C THR A 420 -42.53 -16.09 -11.22
N VAL A 421 -42.46 -16.25 -12.55
CA VAL A 421 -43.31 -15.51 -13.51
C VAL A 421 -44.78 -15.50 -13.03
N GLY A 422 -45.38 -14.31 -13.01
CA GLY A 422 -46.76 -14.07 -12.58
C GLY A 422 -46.94 -13.72 -11.10
N GLN A 423 -45.90 -13.80 -10.26
CA GLN A 423 -45.96 -13.29 -8.89
C GLN A 423 -45.91 -11.76 -8.83
N THR A 424 -46.56 -11.18 -7.81
CA THR A 424 -46.54 -9.74 -7.56
C THR A 424 -45.27 -9.34 -6.81
N PHE A 425 -44.56 -8.34 -7.34
CA PHE A 425 -43.41 -7.72 -6.67
C PHE A 425 -43.87 -6.60 -5.72
N ASN A 426 -43.32 -6.55 -4.50
CA ASN A 426 -43.53 -5.46 -3.55
C ASN A 426 -42.19 -4.88 -3.08
N ALA A 427 -41.94 -3.60 -3.37
CA ALA A 427 -40.71 -2.91 -3.00
C ALA A 427 -40.46 -2.84 -1.48
N ALA A 428 -41.49 -2.90 -0.64
CA ALA A 428 -41.32 -2.95 0.83
C ALA A 428 -40.56 -4.19 1.30
N GLN A 429 -40.59 -5.29 0.53
CA GLN A 429 -39.86 -6.51 0.87
C GLN A 429 -38.35 -6.40 0.68
N GLY A 430 -37.90 -5.44 -0.15
CA GLY A 430 -36.48 -5.26 -0.43
C GLY A 430 -35.76 -4.33 0.55
N ILE A 431 -36.47 -3.60 1.40
CA ILE A 431 -35.88 -2.73 2.42
C ILE A 431 -36.32 -3.16 3.83
N ASN A 432 -35.36 -3.61 4.63
CA ASN A 432 -35.63 -4.19 5.95
C ASN A 432 -35.87 -3.08 6.99
N TRP A 433 -35.00 -2.07 6.99
CA TRP A 433 -35.03 -0.96 7.94
C TRP A 433 -34.19 0.23 7.44
N VAL A 434 -34.49 1.41 7.98
CA VAL A 434 -33.60 2.59 7.95
C VAL A 434 -33.26 2.99 9.38
N ARG A 435 -32.11 3.62 9.57
CA ARG A 435 -31.70 4.19 10.85
C ARG A 435 -31.43 5.69 10.65
N PRO A 436 -32.36 6.57 11.07
CA PRO A 436 -32.11 8.01 11.02
C PRO A 436 -30.94 8.38 11.93
N TYR A 437 -30.23 9.45 11.58
CA TYR A 437 -29.06 9.91 12.33
C TYR A 437 -29.39 10.17 13.81
N ASN A 438 -28.64 9.54 14.72
CA ASN A 438 -28.84 9.59 16.18
C ASN A 438 -30.27 9.23 16.65
N GLN A 439 -31.00 8.41 15.89
CA GLN A 439 -32.32 7.91 16.27
C GLN A 439 -32.39 6.39 16.20
N ALA A 440 -33.45 5.83 16.77
CA ALA A 440 -33.73 4.41 16.73
C ALA A 440 -34.01 3.93 15.29
N GLU A 441 -33.71 2.66 15.04
CA GLU A 441 -34.04 1.96 13.80
C GLU A 441 -35.55 1.96 13.55
N VAL A 442 -35.94 2.22 12.30
CA VAL A 442 -37.31 2.14 11.81
C VAL A 442 -37.42 0.96 10.84
N ARG A 443 -38.15 -0.07 11.26
CA ARG A 443 -38.48 -1.24 10.43
C ARG A 443 -39.65 -0.94 9.51
N ASP A 444 -39.68 -1.63 8.37
CA ASP A 444 -40.69 -1.45 7.32
C ASP A 444 -40.88 0.03 6.91
N PRO A 445 -39.80 0.69 6.47
CA PRO A 445 -39.76 2.14 6.36
C PRO A 445 -40.63 2.68 5.22
N LEU A 446 -40.97 1.87 4.21
CA LEU A 446 -41.87 2.30 3.13
C LEU A 446 -43.34 2.34 3.55
N ASN A 447 -43.71 1.66 4.64
CA ASN A 447 -45.05 1.76 5.24
C ASN A 447 -45.13 2.78 6.39
N ASN A 448 -44.01 3.43 6.73
CA ASN A 448 -43.97 4.49 7.73
C ASN A 448 -44.26 5.87 7.11
N ASP A 449 -45.18 6.63 7.69
CA ASP A 449 -45.65 7.91 7.13
C ASP A 449 -44.57 8.98 6.98
N VAL A 450 -43.54 8.95 7.83
CA VAL A 450 -42.41 9.87 7.76
C VAL A 450 -41.34 9.32 6.82
N GLN A 451 -40.88 8.10 7.05
CA GLN A 451 -39.72 7.55 6.34
C GLN A 451 -40.00 7.31 4.85
N LYS A 452 -41.23 6.96 4.46
CA LYS A 452 -41.59 6.76 3.04
C LYS A 452 -41.34 8.01 2.19
N ASN A 453 -41.48 9.20 2.77
CA ASN A 453 -41.24 10.47 2.08
C ASN A 453 -39.73 10.79 1.93
N LEU A 454 -38.87 10.09 2.69
CA LEU A 454 -37.43 10.24 2.68
C LEU A 454 -36.72 9.16 1.86
N ILE A 455 -37.47 8.30 1.16
CA ILE A 455 -36.91 7.19 0.38
C ILE A 455 -37.34 7.32 -1.07
N ASP A 456 -36.37 7.29 -1.98
CA ASP A 456 -36.62 7.02 -3.40
C ASP A 456 -36.36 5.55 -3.70
N VAL A 457 -37.24 4.97 -4.52
CA VAL A 457 -37.09 3.62 -5.05
C VAL A 457 -37.05 3.71 -6.57
N THR A 458 -35.95 3.29 -7.17
CA THR A 458 -35.79 3.23 -8.62
C THR A 458 -35.47 1.81 -9.07
N TYR A 459 -35.78 1.50 -10.33
CA TYR A 459 -35.60 0.16 -10.91
C TYR A 459 -34.77 0.28 -12.18
N THR A 460 -33.76 -0.56 -12.31
CA THR A 460 -33.02 -0.70 -13.57
C THR A 460 -33.11 -2.12 -14.09
N ASP A 461 -33.27 -2.28 -15.40
CA ASP A 461 -33.23 -3.58 -16.06
C ASP A 461 -31.80 -4.17 -16.09
N ALA A 462 -31.65 -5.37 -16.65
CA ALA A 462 -30.38 -6.05 -16.78
C ALA A 462 -29.36 -5.31 -17.68
N GLN A 463 -29.83 -4.38 -18.52
CA GLN A 463 -29.01 -3.54 -19.38
C GLN A 463 -28.61 -2.22 -18.70
N GLY A 464 -29.13 -1.96 -17.49
CA GLY A 464 -28.87 -0.75 -16.72
C GLY A 464 -29.78 0.43 -17.06
N ASN A 465 -30.83 0.22 -17.87
CA ASN A 465 -31.80 1.28 -18.17
C ASN A 465 -32.81 1.40 -17.04
N GLU A 466 -33.16 2.64 -16.67
CA GLU A 466 -34.21 2.90 -15.69
C GLU A 466 -35.59 2.54 -16.27
N VAL A 467 -36.38 1.80 -15.50
CA VAL A 467 -37.74 1.38 -15.85
C VAL A 467 -38.72 1.79 -14.77
N SER A 468 -39.99 2.01 -15.14
CA SER A 468 -41.02 2.45 -14.18
C SER A 468 -41.36 1.39 -13.12
N ALA A 469 -41.29 0.11 -13.48
CA ALA A 469 -41.44 -1.04 -12.57
C ALA A 469 -40.84 -2.31 -13.20
N PRO A 470 -40.47 -3.33 -12.40
CA PRO A 470 -40.11 -4.65 -12.91
C PRO A 470 -41.29 -5.34 -13.62
N ASP A 471 -41.06 -5.90 -14.81
CA ASP A 471 -42.07 -6.66 -15.55
C ASP A 471 -42.06 -8.12 -15.08
N THR A 472 -43.02 -8.50 -14.22
CA THR A 472 -43.12 -9.85 -13.66
C THR A 472 -43.85 -10.86 -14.56
N SER A 473 -44.26 -10.45 -15.77
CA SER A 473 -44.94 -11.33 -16.74
C SER A 473 -43.99 -12.24 -17.52
N LYS A 474 -42.68 -12.02 -17.40
CA LYS A 474 -41.65 -12.78 -18.11
C LYS A 474 -40.38 -12.88 -17.25
N PRO A 475 -39.49 -13.83 -17.56
CA PRO A 475 -38.20 -13.90 -16.88
C PRO A 475 -37.39 -12.61 -17.08
N GLY A 476 -36.66 -12.20 -16.04
CA GLY A 476 -35.92 -10.95 -16.05
C GLY A 476 -35.06 -10.76 -14.81
N LYS A 477 -34.01 -9.95 -14.95
CA LYS A 477 -33.16 -9.50 -13.85
C LYS A 477 -33.29 -7.99 -13.71
N TYR A 478 -33.43 -7.50 -12.49
CA TYR A 478 -33.56 -6.08 -12.17
C TYR A 478 -32.70 -5.71 -10.97
N THR A 479 -32.24 -4.46 -10.91
CA THR A 479 -31.67 -3.87 -9.70
C THR A 479 -32.65 -2.85 -9.15
N ILE A 480 -33.04 -3.03 -7.88
CA ILE A 480 -33.83 -2.06 -7.14
C ILE A 480 -32.85 -1.21 -6.32
N THR A 481 -32.89 0.10 -6.50
CA THR A 481 -32.07 1.02 -5.73
C THR A 481 -32.95 1.76 -4.73
N TYR A 482 -32.64 1.60 -3.45
CA TYR A 482 -33.23 2.35 -2.37
C TYR A 482 -32.29 3.49 -2.00
N ARG A 483 -32.72 4.73 -2.19
CA ARG A 483 -31.99 5.92 -1.77
C ARG A 483 -32.70 6.55 -0.58
N TYR A 484 -32.07 6.52 0.58
CA TYR A 484 -32.56 7.14 1.80
C TYR A 484 -31.91 8.50 2.01
N TYR A 485 -32.72 9.55 2.15
CA TYR A 485 -32.28 10.90 2.47
C TYR A 485 -32.40 11.14 3.98
N ASN A 486 -31.37 11.71 4.59
CA ASN A 486 -31.50 12.16 5.97
C ASN A 486 -32.53 13.29 6.07
N ALA A 487 -33.26 13.35 7.18
CA ALA A 487 -34.21 14.43 7.44
C ALA A 487 -33.50 15.69 7.95
N ASN A 488 -33.90 16.84 7.44
CA ASN A 488 -33.58 18.14 8.05
C ASN A 488 -34.39 18.34 9.34
N ASN A 489 -34.04 19.36 10.14
CA ASN A 489 -34.75 19.69 11.38
C ASN A 489 -36.26 19.99 11.17
N ASP A 490 -36.64 20.41 9.97
CA ASP A 490 -38.03 20.66 9.56
C ASP A 490 -38.75 19.42 8.99
N GLY A 491 -38.09 18.25 8.98
CA GLY A 491 -38.60 17.00 8.44
C GLY A 491 -38.48 16.84 6.92
N THR A 492 -37.92 17.82 6.20
CA THR A 492 -37.72 17.74 4.75
C THR A 492 -36.48 16.91 4.38
N ARG A 493 -36.34 16.52 3.10
CA ARG A 493 -35.16 15.80 2.61
C ARG A 493 -33.92 16.69 2.65
N SER A 494 -32.84 16.19 3.24
CA SER A 494 -31.51 16.79 3.09
C SER A 494 -30.91 16.46 1.72
N THR A 495 -29.82 17.13 1.37
CA THR A 495 -28.99 16.78 0.20
C THR A 495 -28.12 15.54 0.42
N VAL A 496 -28.12 15.01 1.65
CA VAL A 496 -27.28 13.89 2.08
C VAL A 496 -28.12 12.61 2.01
N SER A 497 -27.67 11.66 1.18
CA SER A 497 -28.37 10.39 1.00
C SER A 497 -27.42 9.21 0.90
N THR A 498 -27.89 8.05 1.34
CA THR A 498 -27.20 6.77 1.21
C THR A 498 -28.06 5.85 0.35
N THR A 499 -27.40 4.95 -0.36
CA THR A 499 -28.05 4.01 -1.27
C THR A 499 -27.75 2.58 -0.83
N SER A 500 -28.74 1.71 -0.98
CA SER A 500 -28.51 0.26 -1.01
C SER A 500 -29.28 -0.36 -2.15
N LYS A 501 -28.77 -1.47 -2.65
CA LYS A 501 -29.29 -2.15 -3.83
C LYS A 501 -29.80 -3.55 -3.45
N THR A 502 -30.89 -3.96 -4.09
CA THR A 502 -31.44 -5.31 -4.04
C THR A 502 -31.51 -5.86 -5.46
N ARG A 503 -31.04 -7.09 -5.67
CA ARG A 503 -31.20 -7.77 -6.95
C ARG A 503 -32.53 -8.51 -6.97
N LEU A 504 -33.31 -8.31 -8.04
CA LEU A 504 -34.56 -9.02 -8.26
C LEU A 504 -34.40 -9.95 -9.46
N TYR A 505 -34.71 -11.23 -9.22
CA TYR A 505 -34.70 -12.29 -10.20
C TYR A 505 -36.12 -12.78 -10.45
N ILE A 506 -36.50 -12.86 -11.72
CA ILE A 506 -37.77 -13.40 -12.15
C ILE A 506 -37.46 -14.59 -13.04
N THR A 507 -37.85 -15.79 -12.59
CA THR A 507 -37.54 -17.05 -13.26
C THR A 507 -38.82 -17.72 -13.78
N SER A 508 -38.71 -18.48 -14.88
CA SER A 508 -39.84 -19.20 -15.45
C SER A 508 -40.46 -20.18 -14.45
N ASP A 509 -39.60 -20.90 -13.74
CA ASP A 509 -39.96 -21.84 -12.68
C ASP A 509 -39.41 -21.37 -11.34
N LYS A 510 -39.91 -21.95 -10.24
CA LYS A 510 -39.41 -21.64 -8.90
C LYS A 510 -37.92 -22.00 -8.78
N ALA A 511 -37.07 -21.00 -8.58
CA ALA A 511 -35.64 -21.20 -8.38
C ALA A 511 -35.33 -21.99 -7.10
N ALA A 512 -34.35 -22.89 -7.17
CA ALA A 512 -33.89 -23.68 -6.02
C ALA A 512 -33.03 -22.86 -5.05
N SER A 513 -32.36 -21.83 -5.56
CA SER A 513 -31.52 -20.88 -4.83
C SER A 513 -31.89 -19.44 -5.17
N CYS A 514 -31.48 -18.49 -4.33
CA CYS A 514 -31.60 -17.06 -4.61
C CYS A 514 -30.28 -16.36 -4.22
N PRO A 515 -29.42 -16.01 -5.20
CA PRO A 515 -29.70 -15.90 -6.62
C PRO A 515 -29.83 -17.26 -7.35
N PRO A 516 -30.53 -17.31 -8.51
CA PRO A 516 -30.67 -18.54 -9.29
C PRO A 516 -29.32 -19.03 -9.83
N GLU A 517 -29.12 -20.34 -9.82
CA GLU A 517 -27.96 -21.00 -10.46
C GLU A 517 -28.07 -20.97 -11.99
N GLU A 518 -26.97 -20.63 -12.64
CA GLU A 518 -26.76 -20.67 -14.09
C GLU A 518 -25.61 -21.63 -14.44
N THR A 519 -25.52 -22.05 -15.69
CA THR A 519 -24.48 -22.97 -16.16
C THR A 519 -23.70 -22.37 -17.33
N ALA A 520 -22.37 -22.42 -17.23
CA ALA A 520 -21.44 -22.08 -18.30
C ALA A 520 -20.68 -23.33 -18.76
N THR A 521 -20.15 -23.28 -19.98
CA THR A 521 -19.36 -24.34 -20.60
C THR A 521 -17.92 -23.87 -20.81
N VAL A 522 -16.95 -24.64 -20.28
CA VAL A 522 -15.53 -24.51 -20.64
C VAL A 522 -15.22 -25.52 -21.72
N SER A 523 -14.88 -25.02 -22.92
CA SER A 523 -14.61 -25.81 -24.11
C SER A 523 -13.14 -25.68 -24.55
N TYR A 524 -12.63 -26.72 -25.20
CA TYR A 524 -11.23 -26.84 -25.58
C TYR A 524 -11.09 -27.07 -27.08
N ASP A 525 -10.16 -26.33 -27.69
CA ASP A 525 -9.83 -26.40 -29.10
C ASP A 525 -8.35 -26.82 -29.25
N ALA A 526 -8.10 -27.84 -30.07
CA ALA A 526 -6.75 -28.39 -30.27
C ALA A 526 -5.82 -27.44 -31.05
N ASN A 527 -6.35 -26.37 -31.65
CA ASN A 527 -5.61 -25.28 -32.29
C ASN A 527 -4.46 -25.76 -33.18
N SER A 528 -4.80 -26.29 -34.36
CA SER A 528 -3.87 -26.95 -35.30
C SER A 528 -3.23 -28.28 -34.82
N GLY A 529 -3.57 -28.75 -33.63
CA GLY A 529 -3.33 -30.13 -33.18
C GLY A 529 -4.46 -31.09 -33.57
N THR A 530 -4.32 -32.34 -33.15
CA THR A 530 -5.33 -33.41 -33.30
C THR A 530 -5.76 -33.94 -31.95
N GLY A 531 -6.91 -34.62 -31.90
CA GLY A 531 -7.51 -35.11 -30.65
C GLY A 531 -8.63 -34.19 -30.16
N SER A 532 -9.29 -34.57 -29.07
CA SER A 532 -10.34 -33.77 -28.44
C SER A 532 -10.32 -33.93 -26.92
N VAL A 533 -10.74 -32.87 -26.24
CA VAL A 533 -10.92 -32.84 -24.79
C VAL A 533 -12.38 -32.54 -24.51
N ALA A 534 -12.98 -33.28 -23.58
CA ALA A 534 -14.37 -33.07 -23.21
C ALA A 534 -14.58 -31.68 -22.58
N SER A 535 -15.63 -30.98 -22.99
CA SER A 535 -16.04 -29.74 -22.35
C SER A 535 -16.51 -30.00 -20.92
N GLN A 536 -16.34 -28.98 -20.07
CA GLN A 536 -16.78 -29.02 -18.68
C GLN A 536 -17.97 -28.09 -18.50
N SER A 537 -18.99 -28.54 -17.76
CA SER A 537 -20.10 -27.68 -17.33
C SER A 537 -19.80 -27.16 -15.93
N VAL A 538 -20.01 -25.86 -15.72
CA VAL A 538 -19.71 -25.15 -14.48
C VAL A 538 -20.95 -24.40 -14.06
N THR A 539 -21.42 -24.66 -12.84
CA THR A 539 -22.51 -23.89 -12.23
C THR A 539 -21.96 -22.62 -11.58
N TYR A 540 -22.65 -21.51 -11.74
CA TYR A 540 -22.33 -20.23 -11.11
C TYR A 540 -23.61 -19.48 -10.74
N THR A 541 -23.46 -18.43 -9.94
CA THR A 541 -24.51 -17.45 -9.65
C THR A 541 -23.95 -16.04 -9.86
N ASP A 542 -24.82 -15.02 -9.93
CA ASP A 542 -24.41 -13.62 -10.06
C ASP A 542 -23.49 -13.13 -8.91
N ASP A 543 -23.58 -13.74 -7.73
CA ASP A 543 -22.76 -13.41 -6.55
C ASP A 543 -21.61 -14.40 -6.29
N LYS A 544 -21.59 -15.55 -6.97
CA LYS A 544 -20.53 -16.56 -6.83
C LYS A 544 -20.13 -17.09 -8.21
N PRO A 545 -19.00 -16.60 -8.77
CA PRO A 545 -18.53 -17.09 -10.05
C PRO A 545 -18.13 -18.56 -9.99
N GLY A 546 -18.23 -19.23 -11.13
CA GLY A 546 -17.83 -20.61 -11.32
C GLY A 546 -16.32 -20.79 -11.33
N GLU A 547 -15.90 -22.03 -11.08
CA GLU A 547 -14.51 -22.47 -11.15
C GLU A 547 -14.43 -23.82 -11.89
N ALA A 548 -13.39 -23.97 -12.71
CA ALA A 548 -13.07 -25.21 -13.41
C ALA A 548 -11.58 -25.54 -13.26
N THR A 549 -11.26 -26.84 -13.13
CA THR A 549 -9.86 -27.30 -13.27
C THR A 549 -9.62 -27.63 -14.73
N LEU A 550 -8.68 -26.93 -15.36
CA LEU A 550 -8.41 -27.07 -16.78
C LEU A 550 -7.83 -28.45 -17.10
N ALA A 551 -8.18 -28.99 -18.25
CA ALA A 551 -7.65 -30.28 -18.70
C ALA A 551 -6.13 -30.23 -18.88
N ASN A 552 -5.46 -31.37 -18.70
CA ASN A 552 -4.02 -31.49 -19.02
C ASN A 552 -3.76 -31.65 -20.53
N GLY A 553 -4.80 -31.97 -21.32
CA GLY A 553 -4.69 -32.14 -22.77
C GLY A 553 -3.87 -33.35 -23.19
N SER A 554 -3.84 -34.40 -22.36
CA SER A 554 -3.14 -35.67 -22.65
C SER A 554 -3.65 -36.38 -23.91
N GLU A 555 -4.87 -36.06 -24.32
CA GLU A 555 -5.55 -36.60 -25.49
C GLU A 555 -5.18 -35.84 -26.77
N LEU A 556 -4.46 -34.71 -26.64
CA LEU A 556 -4.06 -33.87 -27.75
C LEU A 556 -2.65 -34.19 -28.21
N SER A 557 -2.44 -34.14 -29.52
CA SER A 557 -1.12 -34.32 -30.12
C SER A 557 -0.90 -33.37 -31.28
N ARG A 558 0.35 -32.95 -31.47
CA ARG A 558 0.79 -32.25 -32.66
C ARG A 558 2.23 -32.64 -32.94
N GLU A 559 2.45 -33.43 -33.99
CA GLU A 559 3.78 -33.98 -34.29
C GLU A 559 4.85 -32.89 -34.39
N GLY A 560 5.97 -33.09 -33.70
CA GLY A 560 7.07 -32.12 -33.61
C GLY A 560 6.83 -30.94 -32.63
N TYR A 561 5.73 -30.97 -31.88
CA TYR A 561 5.41 -29.97 -30.85
C TYR A 561 5.01 -30.63 -29.54
N LEU A 562 5.21 -29.90 -28.44
CA LEU A 562 4.68 -30.22 -27.13
C LEU A 562 3.56 -29.24 -26.78
N LEU A 563 2.49 -29.76 -26.17
CA LEU A 563 1.44 -28.92 -25.60
C LEU A 563 2.04 -28.13 -24.43
N SER A 564 1.94 -26.80 -24.49
CA SER A 564 2.56 -25.89 -23.53
C SER A 564 1.54 -25.33 -22.54
N SER A 565 0.38 -24.90 -23.03
CA SER A 565 -0.63 -24.22 -22.22
C SER A 565 -1.97 -24.13 -22.95
N TRP A 566 -2.99 -23.65 -22.24
CA TRP A 566 -4.23 -23.14 -22.82
C TRP A 566 -4.15 -21.62 -22.98
N ASN A 567 -4.84 -21.06 -23.97
CA ASN A 567 -4.98 -19.61 -24.13
C ASN A 567 -6.42 -19.23 -24.52
N THR A 568 -6.88 -18.05 -24.12
CA THR A 568 -8.24 -17.57 -24.48
C THR A 568 -8.36 -17.11 -25.94
N ALA A 569 -7.24 -16.98 -26.66
CA ALA A 569 -7.18 -16.70 -28.09
C ALA A 569 -6.33 -17.74 -28.83
N ALA A 570 -6.74 -18.09 -30.06
CA ALA A 570 -6.05 -19.09 -30.88
C ALA A 570 -4.62 -18.69 -31.25
N ASP A 571 -4.38 -17.39 -31.48
CA ASP A 571 -3.08 -16.82 -31.86
C ASP A 571 -2.13 -16.61 -30.66
N GLY A 572 -2.58 -16.88 -29.43
CA GLY A 572 -1.81 -16.71 -28.21
C GLY A 572 -1.79 -15.28 -27.64
N SER A 573 -2.52 -14.33 -28.23
CA SER A 573 -2.61 -12.94 -27.74
C SER A 573 -3.45 -12.78 -26.48
N GLY A 574 -4.25 -13.80 -26.14
CA GLY A 574 -5.11 -13.82 -24.96
C GLY A 574 -4.38 -14.20 -23.68
N THR A 575 -5.16 -14.50 -22.66
CA THR A 575 -4.63 -14.91 -21.35
C THR A 575 -4.16 -16.36 -21.39
N THR A 576 -2.91 -16.59 -21.00
CA THR A 576 -2.32 -17.93 -20.92
C THR A 576 -2.65 -18.59 -19.59
N HIS A 577 -3.12 -19.83 -19.65
CA HIS A 577 -3.41 -20.68 -18.51
C HIS A 577 -2.59 -21.96 -18.57
N ALA A 578 -1.94 -22.33 -17.48
CA ALA A 578 -1.18 -23.57 -17.40
C ALA A 578 -2.11 -24.79 -17.49
N LEU A 579 -1.57 -25.90 -18.01
CA LEU A 579 -2.26 -27.18 -18.01
C LEU A 579 -2.58 -27.62 -16.57
N GLY A 580 -3.79 -28.15 -16.33
CA GLY A 580 -4.20 -28.55 -14.98
C GLY A 580 -4.51 -27.39 -14.00
N SER A 581 -4.34 -26.13 -14.41
CA SER A 581 -4.58 -24.98 -13.53
C SER A 581 -6.07 -24.74 -13.28
N LYS A 582 -6.38 -24.01 -12.20
CA LYS A 582 -7.75 -23.57 -11.90
C LYS A 582 -8.07 -22.30 -12.70
N LEU A 583 -9.19 -22.33 -13.43
CA LEU A 583 -9.81 -21.17 -14.03
C LEU A 583 -10.95 -20.71 -13.12
N THR A 584 -10.79 -19.53 -12.52
CA THR A 584 -11.78 -18.89 -11.64
C THR A 584 -12.49 -17.74 -12.37
N GLY A 585 -13.64 -17.31 -11.87
CA GLY A 585 -14.32 -16.13 -12.42
C GLY A 585 -15.22 -16.47 -13.62
N ILE A 586 -15.66 -17.72 -13.75
CA ILE A 586 -16.47 -18.18 -14.88
C ILE A 586 -17.92 -17.73 -14.67
N ASN A 587 -18.41 -16.87 -15.55
CA ASN A 587 -19.78 -16.33 -15.54
C ASN A 587 -20.46 -16.38 -16.92
N ALA A 588 -19.80 -17.04 -17.89
CA ALA A 588 -20.25 -17.26 -19.25
C ALA A 588 -19.41 -18.39 -19.87
N ASP A 589 -19.81 -18.87 -21.04
CA ASP A 589 -19.05 -19.87 -21.79
C ASP A 589 -17.63 -19.38 -22.10
N VAL A 590 -16.65 -20.26 -21.86
CA VAL A 590 -15.23 -20.01 -22.12
C VAL A 590 -14.74 -21.00 -23.17
N LYS A 591 -14.04 -20.50 -24.18
CA LYS A 591 -13.32 -21.33 -25.15
C LYS A 591 -11.82 -21.13 -25.00
N LEU A 592 -11.09 -22.24 -24.83
CA LEU A 592 -9.64 -22.27 -24.67
C LEU A 592 -8.98 -22.98 -25.85
N TYR A 593 -7.83 -22.47 -26.26
CA TYR A 593 -7.06 -22.95 -27.40
C TYR A 593 -5.73 -23.50 -26.93
N ALA A 594 -5.38 -24.70 -27.37
CA ALA A 594 -4.09 -25.31 -27.12
C ALA A 594 -2.95 -24.45 -27.70
N GLN A 595 -1.90 -24.24 -26.93
CA GLN A 595 -0.68 -23.57 -27.38
C GLN A 595 0.47 -24.57 -27.40
N TRP A 596 1.28 -24.49 -28.45
CA TRP A 596 2.23 -25.52 -28.82
C TRP A 596 3.65 -24.96 -28.88
N THR A 597 4.60 -25.61 -28.21
CA THR A 597 6.02 -25.28 -28.26
C THR A 597 6.74 -26.28 -29.16
N LYS A 598 7.59 -25.80 -30.06
CA LYS A 598 8.33 -26.68 -30.99
C LYS A 598 9.33 -27.54 -30.22
N SER A 599 9.34 -28.85 -30.49
CA SER A 599 10.30 -29.78 -29.91
C SER A 599 11.72 -29.55 -30.43
N GLN A 600 12.71 -29.74 -29.57
CA GLN A 600 14.14 -29.71 -29.90
C GLN A 600 14.74 -31.10 -30.16
N ALA A 601 13.91 -32.14 -30.15
CA ALA A 601 14.38 -33.51 -30.37
C ALA A 601 15.02 -33.65 -31.75
N ARG A 602 16.23 -34.22 -31.77
CA ARG A 602 17.02 -34.41 -32.99
C ARG A 602 17.99 -35.59 -32.85
N ILE A 603 18.40 -36.13 -33.98
CA ILE A 603 19.56 -37.03 -34.08
C ILE A 603 20.69 -36.22 -34.68
N GLU A 604 21.84 -36.21 -34.01
CA GLU A 604 23.04 -35.53 -34.48
C GLU A 604 24.01 -36.53 -35.09
N ILE A 605 24.55 -36.19 -36.26
CA ILE A 605 25.40 -37.04 -37.07
C ILE A 605 26.76 -36.35 -37.27
N ASP A 606 27.82 -37.03 -36.90
CA ASP A 606 29.19 -36.68 -37.24
C ASP A 606 29.53 -37.16 -38.65
N ASN A 607 29.32 -36.28 -39.62
CA ASN A 607 29.56 -36.56 -41.03
C ASN A 607 31.02 -36.94 -41.34
N SER A 608 31.99 -36.52 -40.50
CA SER A 608 33.39 -36.89 -40.71
C SER A 608 33.64 -38.40 -40.54
N LYS A 609 32.84 -39.06 -39.69
CA LYS A 609 32.91 -40.51 -39.49
C LYS A 609 32.25 -41.29 -40.63
N LEU A 610 31.25 -40.71 -41.30
CA LEU A 610 30.68 -41.28 -42.52
C LEU A 610 31.67 -41.20 -43.70
N LEU A 611 32.48 -40.15 -43.78
CA LEU A 611 33.46 -39.94 -44.87
C LEU A 611 34.66 -40.89 -44.81
N ASN A 612 34.95 -41.48 -43.65
CA ASN A 612 36.09 -42.37 -43.45
C ASN A 612 35.71 -43.85 -43.52
N LEU A 613 34.50 -44.18 -44.01
CA LEU A 613 34.06 -45.56 -44.17
C LEU A 613 34.74 -46.20 -45.37
N ASP A 614 35.23 -47.43 -45.18
CA ASP A 614 35.79 -48.24 -46.27
C ASP A 614 34.65 -48.63 -47.25
N PRO A 615 34.70 -48.17 -48.51
CA PRO A 615 33.66 -48.47 -49.49
C PRO A 615 33.57 -49.97 -49.81
N CYS A 616 34.60 -50.76 -49.50
CA CYS A 616 34.65 -52.20 -49.75
C CYS A 616 34.09 -53.05 -48.60
N THR A 617 33.83 -52.45 -47.43
CA THR A 617 33.27 -53.15 -46.27
C THR A 617 32.25 -52.28 -45.54
N TYR A 618 31.02 -52.22 -46.07
CA TYR A 618 29.90 -51.62 -45.34
C TYR A 618 29.58 -52.43 -44.09
N SER A 619 29.40 -51.75 -42.96
CA SER A 619 28.78 -52.33 -41.77
C SER A 619 27.87 -51.30 -41.10
N GLU A 620 26.70 -51.74 -40.66
CA GLU A 620 25.79 -50.88 -39.89
C GLU A 620 26.45 -50.33 -38.62
N ASP A 621 27.38 -51.08 -38.01
CA ASP A 621 28.17 -50.63 -36.85
C ASP A 621 28.96 -49.35 -37.14
N ALA A 622 29.39 -49.16 -38.39
CA ALA A 622 30.14 -47.98 -38.78
C ALA A 622 29.25 -46.74 -38.94
N VAL A 623 28.00 -46.94 -39.38
CA VAL A 623 26.97 -45.88 -39.40
C VAL A 623 26.53 -45.51 -37.99
N VAL A 624 26.34 -46.50 -37.12
CA VAL A 624 26.03 -46.27 -35.69
C VAL A 624 27.10 -45.43 -35.01
N ARG A 625 28.38 -45.64 -35.31
CA ARG A 625 29.49 -44.81 -34.78
C ARG A 625 29.46 -43.35 -35.22
N ALA A 626 28.78 -43.05 -36.33
CA ALA A 626 28.61 -41.70 -36.84
C ALA A 626 27.49 -40.93 -36.15
N VAL A 627 26.55 -41.61 -35.47
CA VAL A 627 25.58 -40.92 -34.62
C VAL A 627 26.33 -40.37 -33.40
N SER A 628 26.41 -39.04 -33.30
CA SER A 628 27.15 -38.35 -32.24
C SER A 628 26.29 -38.03 -31.03
N GLY A 629 24.95 -38.03 -31.18
CA GLY A 629 24.01 -37.86 -30.08
C GLY A 629 22.57 -38.02 -30.54
N VAL A 630 21.69 -38.40 -29.61
CA VAL A 630 20.23 -38.35 -29.79
C VAL A 630 19.71 -37.47 -28.67
N TYR A 631 18.89 -36.48 -29.00
CA TYR A 631 18.42 -35.48 -28.04
C TYR A 631 16.92 -35.53 -27.87
N SER A 632 16.44 -35.30 -26.64
CA SER A 632 15.03 -35.24 -26.27
C SER A 632 14.38 -33.92 -26.68
N ASP A 633 13.07 -33.81 -26.39
CA ASP A 633 12.25 -32.66 -26.77
C ASP A 633 12.71 -31.33 -26.13
N ASP A 634 13.42 -31.38 -25.00
CA ASP A 634 14.03 -30.24 -24.30
C ASP A 634 15.48 -29.96 -24.72
N GLY A 635 16.02 -30.73 -25.67
CA GLY A 635 17.37 -30.57 -26.18
C GLY A 635 18.47 -31.24 -25.35
N SER A 636 18.13 -31.93 -24.25
CA SER A 636 19.09 -32.73 -23.49
C SER A 636 19.44 -34.04 -24.21
N GLU A 637 20.63 -34.58 -23.99
CA GLU A 637 21.08 -35.81 -24.65
C GLU A 637 20.46 -37.04 -23.98
N LEU A 638 19.89 -37.93 -24.79
CA LEU A 638 19.31 -39.20 -24.37
C LEU A 638 20.38 -40.29 -24.35
N SER A 639 20.26 -41.22 -23.41
CA SER A 639 21.01 -42.47 -23.47
C SER A 639 20.41 -43.39 -24.54
N TRP A 640 21.17 -43.71 -25.57
CA TRP A 640 20.76 -44.57 -26.67
C TRP A 640 21.80 -45.68 -26.91
N SER A 641 21.35 -46.75 -27.57
CA SER A 641 22.18 -47.89 -27.96
C SER A 641 21.91 -48.28 -29.41
N LYS A 642 22.73 -49.16 -29.99
CA LYS A 642 22.55 -49.63 -31.36
C LYS A 642 21.15 -50.18 -31.63
N SER A 643 20.56 -50.94 -30.68
CA SER A 643 19.22 -51.53 -30.83
C SER A 643 18.09 -50.50 -30.88
N ASP A 644 18.35 -49.26 -30.45
CA ASP A 644 17.38 -48.17 -30.45
C ASP A 644 17.35 -47.41 -31.78
N LEU A 645 18.27 -47.76 -32.70
CA LEU A 645 18.38 -47.15 -34.02
C LEU A 645 18.02 -48.16 -35.10
N LYS A 646 17.23 -47.70 -36.07
CA LYS A 646 16.97 -48.39 -37.33
C LYS A 646 17.64 -47.62 -38.45
N ILE A 647 18.49 -48.29 -39.22
CA ILE A 647 19.17 -47.71 -40.38
C ILE A 647 18.52 -48.29 -41.63
N ASP A 648 17.99 -47.42 -42.50
CA ASP A 648 17.42 -47.80 -43.78
C ASP A 648 18.41 -47.45 -44.90
N THR A 649 19.00 -48.50 -45.48
CA THR A 649 19.93 -48.45 -46.61
C THR A 649 19.31 -48.91 -47.92
N SER A 650 17.99 -49.12 -47.99
CA SER A 650 17.31 -49.68 -49.16
C SER A 650 17.51 -48.86 -50.46
N LYS A 651 17.87 -47.58 -50.32
CA LYS A 651 18.15 -46.65 -51.43
C LYS A 651 19.63 -46.45 -51.71
N VAL A 652 20.52 -47.14 -50.99
CA VAL A 652 21.97 -47.02 -51.13
C VAL A 652 22.47 -48.17 -52.01
N ASP A 653 23.07 -47.84 -53.16
CA ASP A 653 23.73 -48.84 -54.02
C ASP A 653 25.22 -48.91 -53.67
N PHE A 654 25.58 -49.87 -52.80
CA PHE A 654 26.97 -50.08 -52.37
C PHE A 654 27.91 -50.58 -53.47
N THR A 655 27.43 -50.83 -54.68
CA THR A 655 28.25 -51.29 -55.80
C THR A 655 28.71 -50.17 -56.72
N LYS A 656 28.26 -48.93 -56.48
CA LYS A 656 28.56 -47.77 -57.31
C LYS A 656 28.96 -46.56 -56.49
N ASP A 657 29.88 -45.79 -57.07
CA ASP A 657 30.17 -44.46 -56.58
C ASP A 657 28.94 -43.55 -56.79
N GLY A 658 28.58 -42.77 -55.78
CA GLY A 658 27.39 -41.91 -55.82
C GLY A 658 27.00 -41.38 -54.45
N THR A 659 26.08 -40.41 -54.44
CA THR A 659 25.46 -39.89 -53.21
C THR A 659 24.06 -40.47 -53.08
N TYR A 660 23.81 -41.14 -51.97
CA TYR A 660 22.55 -41.84 -51.69
C TYR A 660 21.94 -41.34 -50.38
N PRO A 661 20.60 -41.25 -50.27
CA PRO A 661 19.96 -40.88 -49.02
C PRO A 661 20.00 -42.06 -48.04
N LEU A 662 20.60 -41.83 -46.87
CA LEU A 662 20.67 -42.76 -45.75
C LEU A 662 19.74 -42.26 -44.64
N THR A 663 18.79 -43.10 -44.23
CA THR A 663 17.82 -42.72 -43.19
C THR A 663 18.11 -43.45 -41.89
N ILE A 664 18.18 -42.70 -40.80
CA ILE A 664 18.41 -43.19 -39.44
C ILE A 664 17.20 -42.81 -38.58
N THR A 665 16.58 -43.80 -37.96
CA THR A 665 15.42 -43.62 -37.09
C THR A 665 15.75 -44.06 -35.68
N TYR A 666 15.57 -43.16 -34.70
CA TYR A 666 15.50 -43.51 -33.29
C TYR A 666 14.10 -44.05 -32.97
N THR A 667 14.01 -45.36 -32.74
CA THR A 667 12.73 -46.10 -32.71
C THR A 667 11.97 -45.96 -31.40
N LYS A 668 12.66 -45.60 -30.30
CA LYS A 668 12.03 -45.34 -29.00
C LYS A 668 11.18 -44.06 -28.99
N GLY A 669 11.43 -43.13 -29.92
CA GLY A 669 10.68 -41.88 -30.05
C GLY A 669 10.84 -40.92 -28.86
N THR A 670 10.09 -39.83 -28.91
CA THR A 670 9.95 -38.84 -27.81
C THR A 670 8.47 -38.50 -27.63
N LYS A 671 8.12 -37.59 -26.70
CA LYS A 671 6.71 -37.19 -26.53
C LYS A 671 6.19 -36.47 -27.79
N ALA A 672 7.02 -35.64 -28.43
CA ALA A 672 6.64 -34.97 -29.67
C ALA A 672 6.71 -35.88 -30.90
N TYR A 673 7.46 -36.99 -30.83
CA TYR A 673 7.64 -37.99 -31.89
C TYR A 673 7.42 -39.42 -31.37
N PRO A 674 6.20 -39.80 -30.98
CA PRO A 674 5.93 -41.09 -30.31
C PRO A 674 6.17 -42.31 -31.22
N ASN A 675 6.14 -42.12 -32.54
CA ASN A 675 6.36 -43.17 -33.53
C ASN A 675 7.81 -43.28 -34.02
N GLY A 676 8.74 -42.59 -33.35
CA GLY A 676 10.15 -42.55 -33.70
C GLY A 676 10.56 -41.24 -34.35
N LEU A 677 11.82 -40.86 -34.11
CA LEU A 677 12.45 -39.65 -34.63
C LEU A 677 13.39 -40.04 -35.76
N THR A 678 13.30 -39.39 -36.92
CA THR A 678 14.09 -39.78 -38.11
C THR A 678 14.92 -38.63 -38.64
N VAL A 679 16.15 -38.94 -39.09
CA VAL A 679 17.02 -38.04 -39.85
C VAL A 679 17.45 -38.74 -41.14
N THR A 680 17.50 -37.98 -42.24
CA THR A 680 18.06 -38.45 -43.51
C THR A 680 19.31 -37.64 -43.81
N VAL A 681 20.41 -38.32 -44.10
CA VAL A 681 21.69 -37.73 -44.47
C VAL A 681 22.11 -38.21 -45.85
N ASP A 682 22.78 -37.33 -46.59
CA ASP A 682 23.39 -37.69 -47.87
C ASP A 682 24.68 -38.47 -47.61
N TYR A 683 24.70 -39.74 -48.02
CA TYR A 683 25.83 -40.64 -47.87
C TYR A 683 26.54 -40.84 -49.22
N THR A 684 27.76 -40.30 -49.34
CA THR A 684 28.56 -40.40 -50.56
C THR A 684 29.54 -41.58 -50.49
N ILE A 685 29.42 -42.50 -51.44
CA ILE A 685 30.35 -43.62 -51.63
C ILE A 685 31.29 -43.27 -52.79
N SER A 686 32.59 -43.45 -52.60
CA SER A 686 33.60 -43.26 -53.64
C SER A 686 34.71 -44.30 -53.54
N GLY A 687 35.15 -44.85 -54.67
CA GLY A 687 36.23 -45.83 -54.74
C GLY A 687 35.79 -47.30 -54.78
N VAL A 688 34.50 -47.59 -55.02
CA VAL A 688 33.96 -48.97 -55.06
C VAL A 688 34.60 -49.80 -56.19
N ALA A 689 35.03 -49.15 -57.28
CA ALA A 689 35.75 -49.80 -58.38
C ALA A 689 37.08 -50.46 -57.96
N GLY A 690 37.65 -50.08 -56.81
CA GLY A 690 38.86 -50.69 -56.24
C GLY A 690 38.61 -51.95 -55.40
N CYS A 691 37.35 -52.33 -55.17
CA CYS A 691 36.96 -53.45 -54.31
C CYS A 691 37.03 -54.80 -55.07
N VAL A 692 38.24 -55.29 -55.34
CA VAL A 692 38.49 -56.63 -55.90
C VAL A 692 39.67 -57.30 -55.16
N VAL A 693 39.48 -58.56 -54.76
CA VAL A 693 40.35 -59.43 -53.93
C VAL A 693 41.76 -59.67 -54.55
N PRO A 694 42.82 -59.87 -53.72
CA PRO A 694 44.24 -59.94 -54.09
C PRO A 694 44.63 -60.98 -55.15
N GLN A 695 45.59 -60.62 -56.01
CA GLN A 695 46.42 -61.58 -56.73
C GLN A 695 47.47 -62.17 -55.77
N PRO A 696 47.67 -63.51 -55.74
CA PRO A 696 48.75 -64.11 -54.97
C PRO A 696 50.07 -63.74 -55.64
N ASN A 697 50.99 -63.17 -54.85
CA ASN A 697 52.36 -62.75 -55.19
C ASN A 697 52.53 -61.28 -55.59
N GLN A 698 52.56 -60.36 -54.61
CA GLN A 698 53.64 -59.38 -54.39
C GLN A 698 53.43 -58.65 -53.04
N PRO A 699 54.48 -58.38 -52.23
CA PRO A 699 54.36 -57.62 -51.01
C PRO A 699 54.53 -56.11 -51.25
N GLY A 700 53.54 -55.33 -50.79
CA GLY A 700 53.73 -53.94 -50.36
C GLY A 700 53.33 -52.83 -51.34
N GLU A 701 52.03 -52.49 -51.38
CA GLU A 701 51.51 -51.11 -51.26
C GLU A 701 49.97 -51.13 -51.29
N LYS A 702 49.32 -50.63 -50.24
CA LYS A 702 47.86 -50.36 -50.25
C LYS A 702 47.63 -49.02 -50.98
N PRO A 703 46.66 -48.90 -51.91
CA PRO A 703 46.32 -47.61 -52.50
C PRO A 703 45.74 -46.67 -51.44
N ALA A 704 46.19 -45.42 -51.43
CA ALA A 704 45.72 -44.38 -50.53
C ALA A 704 44.28 -43.95 -50.85
N ALA A 705 43.43 -43.87 -49.81
CA ALA A 705 42.07 -43.34 -49.90
C ALA A 705 42.08 -41.85 -50.32
N LYS A 706 41.31 -41.50 -51.36
CA LYS A 706 41.11 -40.12 -51.80
C LYS A 706 40.01 -39.45 -50.99
N LYS A 707 40.29 -38.23 -50.50
CA LYS A 707 39.35 -37.35 -49.78
C LYS A 707 38.03 -37.18 -50.53
N VAL A 708 36.92 -37.31 -49.80
CA VAL A 708 35.57 -36.92 -50.25
C VAL A 708 35.20 -35.57 -49.62
N SER A 709 34.63 -34.66 -50.41
CA SER A 709 34.11 -33.36 -49.97
C SER A 709 32.61 -33.40 -49.75
N THR A 710 32.13 -32.95 -48.58
CA THR A 710 30.71 -32.68 -48.32
C THR A 710 30.44 -31.19 -48.39
N SER A 711 29.49 -30.75 -49.21
CA SER A 711 28.87 -29.44 -49.07
C SER A 711 27.72 -29.55 -48.08
N SER A 712 27.88 -28.94 -46.90
CA SER A 712 26.81 -28.83 -45.90
C SER A 712 25.78 -27.79 -46.34
N THR A 713 24.58 -28.22 -46.72
CA THR A 713 23.39 -27.38 -46.67
C THR A 713 22.24 -28.02 -45.87
N GLY A 714 22.52 -29.07 -45.10
CA GLY A 714 21.54 -29.68 -44.20
C GLY A 714 21.19 -28.76 -43.04
N THR A 715 20.28 -27.81 -43.27
CA THR A 715 19.42 -27.30 -42.20
C THR A 715 18.68 -28.47 -41.58
N SER A 716 18.64 -28.50 -40.26
CA SER A 716 17.83 -29.41 -39.44
C SER A 716 16.38 -29.41 -39.91
N LEU A 717 16.01 -30.35 -40.78
CA LEU A 717 14.66 -30.51 -41.30
C LEU A 717 14.09 -31.82 -40.75
N ALA A 718 13.41 -31.71 -39.61
CA ALA A 718 12.33 -32.63 -39.28
C ALA A 718 11.15 -32.27 -40.18
N LYS A 719 10.80 -33.14 -41.14
CA LYS A 719 9.43 -33.17 -41.69
C LYS A 719 9.17 -34.45 -42.48
N THR A 720 8.10 -35.16 -42.10
CA THR A 720 6.96 -35.44 -43.00
C THR A 720 5.66 -35.56 -42.20
N GLY A 721 4.74 -34.62 -42.44
CA GLY A 721 3.31 -34.65 -42.10
C GLY A 721 2.63 -33.54 -42.91
N SER A 722 1.60 -33.87 -43.69
CA SER A 722 1.08 -33.19 -44.89
C SER A 722 0.28 -31.87 -44.67
N ASP A 723 0.39 -30.99 -45.68
CA ASP A 723 -0.48 -29.88 -46.11
C ASP A 723 -0.94 -28.77 -45.15
N ILE A 724 -0.47 -27.53 -45.38
CA ILE A 724 -1.31 -26.33 -45.62
C ILE A 724 -0.56 -25.38 -46.58
N ALA A 725 -1.23 -25.02 -47.68
CA ALA A 725 -0.84 -23.97 -48.60
C ALA A 725 -1.25 -22.57 -48.09
N GLY A 726 -0.40 -21.56 -48.35
CA GLY A 726 -0.79 -20.15 -48.41
C GLY A 726 -0.34 -19.26 -47.24
N PHE A 727 0.76 -18.51 -47.43
CA PHE A 727 0.71 -17.09 -47.78
C PHE A 727 2.12 -16.56 -48.08
N ALA A 728 2.18 -15.65 -49.04
CA ALA A 728 3.36 -15.17 -49.74
C ALA A 728 4.09 -14.02 -49.00
N THR A 729 5.42 -14.01 -49.18
CA THR A 729 6.32 -12.87 -49.43
C THR A 729 5.94 -11.48 -48.90
N VAL A 730 6.73 -10.95 -47.95
CA VAL A 730 7.06 -9.51 -47.91
C VAL A 730 8.57 -9.35 -47.78
N ALA A 731 9.12 -8.61 -48.73
CA ALA A 731 10.53 -8.32 -48.92
C ALA A 731 11.11 -7.48 -47.77
N ALA A 732 12.36 -7.76 -47.41
CA ALA A 732 13.16 -6.88 -46.58
C ALA A 732 13.44 -5.58 -47.35
N VAL A 733 12.86 -4.48 -46.88
CA VAL A 733 13.29 -3.13 -47.22
C VAL A 733 14.55 -2.83 -46.41
N LEU A 734 15.64 -2.60 -47.13
CA LEU A 734 16.89 -2.07 -46.62
C LEU A 734 16.69 -0.59 -46.25
N ILE A 735 16.70 -0.26 -44.96
CA ILE A 735 16.94 1.12 -44.49
C ILE A 735 18.18 1.10 -43.62
N VAL A 736 19.27 1.62 -44.19
CA VAL A 736 20.43 2.14 -43.48
C VAL A 736 19.98 3.39 -42.74
N LEU A 737 20.18 3.48 -41.42
CA LEU A 737 20.46 4.72 -40.68
C LEU A 737 20.88 4.39 -39.22
N GLY A 738 22.17 4.63 -38.92
CA GLY A 738 22.62 5.23 -37.66
C GLY A 738 22.70 4.39 -36.38
N GLY A 739 23.93 3.97 -36.01
CA GLY A 739 24.46 4.19 -34.65
C GLY A 739 24.30 3.06 -33.61
N SER A 740 25.43 2.41 -33.33
CA SER A 740 25.78 1.74 -32.06
C SER A 740 25.08 0.42 -31.71
N MET A 741 25.74 -0.66 -32.12
CA MET A 741 25.50 -2.03 -31.65
C MET A 741 26.25 -2.26 -30.33
N VAL A 742 25.53 -2.31 -29.21
CA VAL A 742 26.04 -2.83 -27.93
C VAL A 742 25.69 -4.32 -27.87
N LEU A 743 26.70 -5.17 -27.98
CA LEU A 743 26.58 -6.61 -27.83
C LEU A 743 26.68 -6.96 -26.33
N MET A 744 25.55 -7.10 -25.62
CA MET A 744 25.55 -7.68 -24.28
C MET A 744 25.47 -9.21 -24.37
N ARG A 745 26.60 -9.86 -24.06
CA ARG A 745 26.69 -11.30 -23.79
C ARG A 745 26.13 -11.53 -22.38
N ARG A 746 25.03 -12.29 -22.26
CA ARG A 746 24.59 -12.81 -20.97
C ARG A 746 25.44 -14.07 -20.67
N SER A 747 26.21 -14.01 -19.60
CA SER A 747 26.92 -15.16 -19.01
C SER A 747 25.98 -15.88 -18.05
N ASP A 748 25.84 -17.19 -18.21
CA ASP A 748 25.16 -18.05 -17.26
C ASP A 748 25.97 -18.16 -15.96
N ALA A 749 25.34 -17.85 -14.83
CA ALA A 749 25.61 -18.43 -13.51
C ALA A 749 24.49 -18.03 -12.52
N GLU A 750 23.84 -19.06 -11.98
CA GLU A 750 22.79 -19.15 -10.94
C GLU A 750 21.37 -18.65 -11.25
#